data_AF-A0A800AL90-F1
#
_entry.id   AF-A0A800AL90-F1
#
_cell.length_a   1.000
_cell.length_b   1.000
_cell.length_c   1.000
_cell.angle_alpha   90.00
_cell.angle_beta   90.00
_cell.angle_gamma   90.00
#
_symmetry.space_group_name_H-M   'P 1'
#
loop_
_entity.id
_entity.type
_entity.pdbx_description
1 polymer ?
#
loop_
_entity_poly.entity_id
_entity_poly.type
_entity_poly.pdbx_seq_one_letter_code
_entity_poly.pdbx_strand_id
1 'polypeptide(L)'
;MKSQINRDTSILIDNLITARGLIGEDAQPQKTAASNIVKWMQKIYGASPQIVNQQIHQYLKLVAKFREIYGDGAIIIIRAPARINIIGEHIDYIKYFRTRVLPFGSREYDMLMAMRMRDDDCIRAATTAEGFEPKEFCIGEFPKDSRNRNRDECWLEYLNNLGVPETSWDNYIKASAFYLQNMYPTMNLKGMDILIDSTIPAAGGASSSSALVVLTGVGLRLANNLPIDKDEIADSSSRAEWYVGTRGGKMDHATICFAELSKALLITFDPFDVQPIHTPAEGYRWITFYTQPADKGSKVMSEYNERSIVSRLLIPILLEDIVAENPSLGESWNRVLGAIETGDVELIEKNSKVINRVINSLSETMMLNEVKNRFPTLYAEAKGLYPALFEVRGESARLKIRDRAAHHLGEIRRVLKAAELLKSAAEAKGKALESEFMKQVGQLMYETHDSLRDLYEISTDDIDRVVDIAKRSSGVYGARVMGGGFGGNVLVLVEDEGVSELIETVEKEYYAPQGRSGLKENSILISTPGDGVMTVPIGSSVVPESNPSANRKRRYCRCPIRESVRQILINQTNDWKSWEANERKIINLASDLLLMDESNFQPIRPIKPIIVAAGKGQRAQESGLETPKPLVKIAGKPAIVHVLDIVCSIPNLEKPIIVVSPEGESAIQATLSKHYDVEYVIQREAKGTGDAVYQAKSKLQDFDGDVIVIWSAQPAIRPQTVWKSIMIHQAVGNSAMTLPTTKREKPYAPLIRDSNNRVIDSLETHLESANTVDYGEDNIGVFCLTNNDLFYGLDLAHTKALDPITGEYKTPKGELGFPNQMVRTLASQGKIVLGLAMADPREAKGIKVAADIAVLEGYLRDFDRGE
;
A
#
# COMPACT_ATOMS: atom_id res chain seq x y z
N MET A 1 29.30 6.68 -19.19
CA MET A 1 28.47 5.52 -18.76
C MET A 1 29.20 4.19 -18.88
N LYS A 2 29.39 3.55 -20.06
CA LYS A 2 29.97 2.18 -20.15
C LYS A 2 31.29 1.98 -19.35
N SER A 3 32.18 2.96 -19.30
CA SER A 3 33.44 2.93 -18.51
C SER A 3 33.25 3.03 -16.99
N GLN A 4 32.15 3.61 -16.52
CA GLN A 4 31.79 3.73 -15.11
C GLN A 4 31.03 2.48 -14.65
N ILE A 5 30.20 1.94 -15.52
CA ILE A 5 29.38 0.72 -15.36
C ILE A 5 30.25 -0.54 -15.15
N ASN A 6 31.34 -0.74 -15.91
CA ASN A 6 32.27 -1.85 -15.66
C ASN A 6 33.04 -1.71 -14.33
N ARG A 7 33.13 -0.49 -13.78
CA ARG A 7 33.83 -0.23 -12.52
C ARG A 7 33.06 -0.81 -11.34
N ASP A 8 31.73 -0.72 -11.34
CA ASP A 8 30.91 -1.02 -10.18
C ASP A 8 30.80 -2.53 -9.85
N THR A 9 30.66 -3.41 -10.86
CA THR A 9 30.74 -4.88 -10.63
C THR A 9 32.15 -5.31 -10.23
N SER A 10 33.22 -4.71 -10.80
CA SER A 10 34.58 -4.97 -10.32
C SER A 10 34.73 -4.54 -8.86
N ILE A 11 34.26 -3.35 -8.50
CA ILE A 11 34.24 -2.84 -7.12
C ILE A 11 33.49 -3.80 -6.19
N LEU A 12 32.35 -4.38 -6.60
CA LEU A 12 31.64 -5.37 -5.79
C LEU A 12 32.50 -6.62 -5.55
N ILE A 13 33.07 -7.20 -6.61
CA ILE A 13 33.94 -8.39 -6.52
C ILE A 13 35.17 -8.09 -5.65
N ASP A 14 35.86 -6.98 -5.92
CA ASP A 14 37.06 -6.54 -5.21
C ASP A 14 36.76 -6.28 -3.72
N ASN A 15 35.60 -5.68 -3.40
CA ASN A 15 35.16 -5.48 -2.01
C ASN A 15 34.80 -6.81 -1.33
N LEU A 16 34.14 -7.75 -2.00
CA LEU A 16 33.81 -9.08 -1.45
C LEU A 16 35.07 -9.93 -1.23
N ILE A 17 36.03 -9.93 -2.15
CA ILE A 17 37.32 -10.59 -1.99
C ILE A 17 38.11 -9.95 -0.83
N THR A 18 38.14 -8.62 -0.74
CA THR A 18 38.78 -7.90 0.37
C THR A 18 38.08 -8.21 1.70
N ALA A 19 36.75 -8.24 1.73
CA ALA A 19 35.94 -8.57 2.90
C ALA A 19 36.25 -9.98 3.43
N ARG A 20 36.38 -10.98 2.54
CA ARG A 20 36.81 -12.34 2.90
C ARG A 20 38.18 -12.35 3.57
N GLY A 21 39.13 -11.53 3.07
CA GLY A 21 40.46 -11.38 3.67
C GLY A 21 40.44 -10.72 5.06
N LEU A 22 39.58 -9.72 5.28
CA LEU A 22 39.45 -9.02 6.56
C LEU A 22 38.93 -9.91 7.71
N ILE A 23 38.30 -11.05 7.41
CA ILE A 23 37.69 -11.94 8.41
C ILE A 23 38.66 -13.06 8.86
N GLY A 24 39.79 -13.24 8.17
CA GLY A 24 40.80 -14.26 8.48
C GLY A 24 42.18 -13.67 8.80
N GLU A 25 42.36 -13.21 10.04
CA GLU A 25 43.60 -12.78 10.73
C GLU A 25 44.51 -11.71 10.06
N ASP A 26 44.97 -10.75 10.88
CA ASP A 26 46.02 -9.75 10.61
C ASP A 26 46.03 -9.04 9.23
N ALA A 27 44.99 -8.23 8.99
CA ALA A 27 44.97 -7.23 7.92
C ALA A 27 44.95 -5.79 8.47
N GLN A 28 45.94 -4.96 8.09
CA GLN A 28 45.98 -3.54 8.48
C GLN A 28 44.81 -2.72 7.88
N PRO A 29 44.31 -1.68 8.59
CA PRO A 29 43.11 -0.96 8.21
C PRO A 29 43.34 0.04 7.06
N GLN A 30 43.31 -0.45 5.82
CA GLN A 30 43.09 0.39 4.63
C GLN A 30 42.01 -0.21 3.72
N LYS A 31 40.80 0.39 3.79
CA LYS A 31 39.70 0.49 2.79
C LYS A 31 38.33 0.48 3.48
N THR A 32 37.66 1.64 3.50
CA THR A 32 36.34 1.83 4.15
C THR A 32 35.20 1.05 3.49
N ALA A 33 35.22 0.87 2.16
CA ALA A 33 34.12 0.22 1.43
C ALA A 33 33.97 -1.29 1.76
N ALA A 34 35.06 -2.04 1.82
CA ALA A 34 35.02 -3.45 2.21
C ALA A 34 34.56 -3.62 3.68
N SER A 35 35.00 -2.74 4.58
CA SER A 35 34.50 -2.69 5.96
C SER A 35 33.00 -2.42 6.03
N ASN A 36 32.45 -1.60 5.14
CA ASN A 36 31.01 -1.33 5.08
C ASN A 36 30.20 -2.56 4.61
N ILE A 37 30.70 -3.34 3.64
CA ILE A 37 30.03 -4.59 3.23
C ILE A 37 30.06 -5.61 4.38
N VAL A 38 31.20 -5.78 5.07
CA VAL A 38 31.28 -6.67 6.24
C VAL A 38 30.29 -6.24 7.32
N LYS A 39 30.22 -4.94 7.67
CA LYS A 39 29.26 -4.42 8.64
C LYS A 39 27.80 -4.61 8.22
N TRP A 40 27.50 -4.44 6.93
CA TRP A 40 26.16 -4.70 6.38
C TRP A 40 25.82 -6.19 6.49
N MET A 41 26.72 -7.09 6.09
CA MET A 41 26.50 -8.53 6.23
C MET A 41 26.37 -8.96 7.70
N GLN A 42 27.14 -8.36 8.62
CA GLN A 42 27.01 -8.61 10.06
C GLN A 42 25.66 -8.12 10.63
N LYS A 43 25.12 -7.00 10.14
CA LYS A 43 23.76 -6.53 10.46
C LYS A 43 22.73 -7.56 9.99
N ILE A 44 22.76 -7.92 8.70
CA ILE A 44 21.77 -8.81 8.08
C ILE A 44 21.88 -10.24 8.64
N TYR A 45 23.03 -10.89 8.52
CA TYR A 45 23.20 -12.33 8.79
C TYR A 45 23.73 -12.65 10.21
N GLY A 46 24.11 -11.64 10.99
CA GLY A 46 24.64 -11.81 12.34
C GLY A 46 26.17 -11.72 12.42
N ALA A 47 26.68 -11.55 13.64
CA ALA A 47 28.09 -11.22 13.88
C ALA A 47 29.07 -12.40 13.68
N SER A 48 28.58 -13.62 13.41
CA SER A 48 29.44 -14.81 13.24
C SER A 48 30.37 -14.66 12.02
N PRO A 49 31.70 -14.71 12.21
CA PRO A 49 32.67 -14.72 11.12
C PRO A 49 32.45 -15.84 10.10
N GLN A 50 31.98 -17.01 10.57
CA GLN A 50 31.72 -18.19 9.75
C GLN A 50 30.54 -17.97 8.81
N ILE A 51 29.40 -17.49 9.35
CA ILE A 51 28.18 -17.21 8.56
C ILE A 51 28.47 -16.11 7.54
N VAL A 52 29.12 -15.02 7.95
CA VAL A 52 29.47 -13.92 7.03
C VAL A 52 30.41 -14.39 5.90
N ASN A 53 31.39 -15.24 6.19
CA ASN A 53 32.26 -15.82 5.15
C ASN A 53 31.50 -16.75 4.18
N GLN A 54 30.55 -17.55 4.67
CA GLN A 54 29.69 -18.38 3.81
C GLN A 54 28.85 -17.50 2.88
N GLN A 55 28.26 -16.43 3.40
CA GLN A 55 27.48 -15.46 2.62
C GLN A 55 28.34 -14.74 1.57
N ILE A 56 29.56 -14.28 1.92
CA ILE A 56 30.50 -13.72 0.93
C ILE A 56 30.80 -14.73 -0.19
N HIS A 57 30.96 -16.02 0.14
CA HIS A 57 31.21 -17.05 -0.85
C HIS A 57 30.01 -17.27 -1.79
N GLN A 58 28.78 -17.30 -1.26
CA GLN A 58 27.55 -17.40 -2.04
C GLN A 58 27.41 -16.22 -3.03
N TYR A 59 27.62 -15.00 -2.56
CA TYR A 59 27.58 -13.79 -3.39
C TYR A 59 28.64 -13.82 -4.50
N LEU A 60 29.88 -14.23 -4.18
CA LEU A 60 30.95 -14.39 -5.19
C LEU A 60 30.60 -15.47 -6.24
N LYS A 61 30.01 -16.60 -5.83
CA LYS A 61 29.53 -17.66 -6.73
C LYS A 61 28.43 -17.15 -7.67
N LEU A 62 27.43 -16.43 -7.14
CA LEU A 62 26.35 -15.81 -7.92
C LEU A 62 26.91 -14.85 -8.98
N VAL A 63 27.80 -13.93 -8.58
CA VAL A 63 28.41 -12.95 -9.51
C VAL A 63 29.23 -13.64 -10.60
N ALA A 64 30.04 -14.64 -10.23
CA ALA A 64 30.86 -15.40 -11.17
C ALA A 64 29.99 -16.18 -12.17
N LYS A 65 28.91 -16.83 -11.70
CA LYS A 65 28.00 -17.58 -12.57
C LYS A 65 27.15 -16.67 -13.46
N PHE A 66 26.76 -15.48 -13.00
CA PHE A 66 26.11 -14.48 -13.85
C PHE A 66 27.03 -14.07 -15.00
N ARG A 67 28.30 -13.80 -14.70
CA ARG A 67 29.35 -13.46 -15.68
C ARG A 67 29.59 -14.59 -16.69
N GLU A 68 29.57 -15.85 -16.23
CA GLU A 68 29.71 -17.03 -17.10
C GLU A 68 28.57 -17.14 -18.11
N ILE A 69 27.30 -16.98 -17.66
CA ILE A 69 26.10 -17.16 -18.49
C ILE A 69 25.88 -15.96 -19.42
N TYR A 70 26.01 -14.74 -18.90
CA TYR A 70 25.58 -13.51 -19.56
C TYR A 70 26.73 -12.58 -19.98
N GLY A 71 27.98 -12.92 -19.70
CA GLY A 71 29.16 -12.09 -19.99
C GLY A 71 29.30 -10.85 -19.10
N ASP A 72 30.33 -10.05 -19.38
CA ASP A 72 30.70 -8.87 -18.60
C ASP A 72 29.64 -7.76 -18.56
N GLY A 73 29.53 -7.07 -17.41
CA GLY A 73 28.74 -5.85 -17.27
C GLY A 73 28.39 -5.50 -15.81
N ALA A 74 27.72 -4.36 -15.62
CA ALA A 74 27.12 -4.04 -14.33
C ALA A 74 25.97 -4.99 -14.00
N ILE A 75 25.85 -5.36 -12.72
CA ILE A 75 24.71 -6.08 -12.18
C ILE A 75 24.20 -5.38 -10.91
N ILE A 76 22.92 -5.56 -10.62
CA ILE A 76 22.31 -5.23 -9.34
C ILE A 76 21.98 -6.56 -8.65
N ILE A 77 22.26 -6.68 -7.35
CA ILE A 77 21.82 -7.83 -6.55
C ILE A 77 20.70 -7.38 -5.62
N ILE A 78 19.61 -8.15 -5.58
CA ILE A 78 18.45 -7.95 -4.71
C ILE A 78 18.29 -9.21 -3.85
N ARG A 79 18.10 -9.02 -2.55
CA ARG A 79 17.85 -10.09 -1.56
C ARG A 79 16.38 -10.08 -1.14
N ALA A 80 15.76 -11.26 -1.00
CA ALA A 80 14.45 -11.44 -0.38
C ALA A 80 14.50 -12.61 0.64
N PRO A 81 14.08 -12.44 1.91
CA PRO A 81 14.09 -13.52 2.90
C PRO A 81 13.02 -14.59 2.63
N ALA A 82 13.23 -15.80 3.18
CA ALA A 82 12.16 -16.78 3.34
C ALA A 82 11.06 -16.27 4.28
N ARG A 83 9.81 -16.74 4.14
CA ARG A 83 8.75 -16.45 5.11
C ARG A 83 8.55 -17.62 6.06
N ILE A 84 8.46 -17.30 7.36
CA ILE A 84 8.05 -18.22 8.42
C ILE A 84 6.72 -17.74 9.01
N ASN A 85 5.65 -18.55 8.87
CA ASN A 85 4.34 -18.23 9.43
C ASN A 85 4.13 -18.82 10.82
N ILE A 86 4.22 -17.99 11.89
CA ILE A 86 3.98 -18.47 13.26
C ILE A 86 2.53 -18.96 13.38
N ILE A 87 1.56 -18.12 13.00
CA ILE A 87 0.14 -18.39 13.19
C ILE A 87 -0.73 -17.49 12.31
N GLY A 88 -1.90 -17.98 11.88
CA GLY A 88 -2.77 -17.32 10.92
C GLY A 88 -2.75 -17.97 9.54
N GLU A 89 -2.85 -19.28 9.45
CA GLU A 89 -2.92 -19.95 8.14
C GLU A 89 -4.32 -19.80 7.53
N HIS A 90 -4.40 -19.76 6.19
CA HIS A 90 -5.67 -19.80 5.43
C HIS A 90 -6.72 -18.71 5.76
N ILE A 91 -6.35 -17.66 6.49
CA ILE A 91 -7.21 -16.50 6.79
C ILE A 91 -6.79 -15.21 6.10
N ASP A 92 -5.66 -15.19 5.38
CA ASP A 92 -5.11 -14.00 4.71
C ASP A 92 -5.85 -13.59 3.43
N TYR A 93 -6.69 -14.47 2.89
CA TYR A 93 -7.52 -14.24 1.71
C TYR A 93 -9.01 -14.05 2.01
N ILE A 94 -9.39 -13.97 3.29
CA ILE A 94 -10.76 -13.83 3.74
C ILE A 94 -11.14 -12.34 3.81
N LYS A 95 -12.32 -11.99 3.29
CA LYS A 95 -12.78 -10.59 3.18
C LYS A 95 -13.95 -10.20 4.08
N TYR A 96 -14.64 -11.18 4.67
CA TYR A 96 -15.85 -10.93 5.49
C TYR A 96 -15.54 -10.74 6.99
N PHE A 97 -14.27 -10.87 7.36
CA PHE A 97 -13.73 -10.49 8.66
C PHE A 97 -12.43 -9.72 8.43
N ARG A 98 -12.11 -8.77 9.32
CA ARG A 98 -10.78 -8.20 9.41
C ARG A 98 -9.81 -9.20 10.02
N THR A 99 -9.25 -10.03 9.17
CA THR A 99 -8.28 -11.04 9.58
C THR A 99 -6.91 -10.41 9.81
N ARG A 100 -6.10 -11.13 10.60
CA ARG A 100 -4.71 -10.80 10.85
C ARG A 100 -3.91 -12.09 10.81
N VAL A 101 -2.64 -12.01 10.45
CA VAL A 101 -1.67 -13.11 10.50
C VAL A 101 -0.41 -12.60 11.17
N LEU A 102 0.39 -13.50 11.77
CA LEU A 102 1.53 -13.11 12.59
C LEU A 102 2.82 -13.83 12.16
N PRO A 103 3.55 -13.32 11.15
CA PRO A 103 4.70 -14.07 10.66
C PRO A 103 5.99 -13.22 10.56
N PHE A 104 7.17 -13.83 10.48
CA PHE A 104 8.48 -13.12 10.39
C PHE A 104 9.32 -13.54 9.15
N GLY A 105 10.22 -12.67 8.69
CA GLY A 105 11.10 -12.96 7.55
C GLY A 105 12.37 -13.63 8.06
N SER A 106 12.84 -14.71 7.45
CA SER A 106 14.04 -15.41 7.91
C SER A 106 15.29 -14.54 7.77
N ARG A 107 16.14 -14.57 8.79
CA ARG A 107 17.45 -13.93 8.78
C ARG A 107 18.48 -14.77 8.04
N GLU A 108 18.40 -16.09 8.23
CA GLU A 108 19.37 -17.09 7.81
C GLU A 108 19.16 -17.57 6.36
N TYR A 109 17.90 -17.59 5.89
CA TYR A 109 17.53 -18.12 4.57
C TYR A 109 16.92 -17.05 3.67
N ASP A 110 17.45 -16.93 2.45
CA ASP A 110 17.03 -15.94 1.46
C ASP A 110 17.20 -16.43 0.01
N MET A 111 16.62 -15.66 -0.89
CA MET A 111 16.81 -15.75 -2.32
C MET A 111 17.49 -14.48 -2.81
N LEU A 112 18.54 -14.66 -3.61
CA LEU A 112 19.33 -13.63 -4.25
C LEU A 112 19.01 -13.62 -5.74
N MET A 113 18.68 -12.45 -6.28
CA MET A 113 18.59 -12.22 -7.72
C MET A 113 19.70 -11.26 -8.14
N ALA A 114 20.66 -11.75 -8.92
CA ALA A 114 21.54 -10.90 -9.70
C ALA A 114 20.84 -10.55 -11.02
N MET A 115 20.74 -9.27 -11.36
CA MET A 115 20.07 -8.79 -12.57
C MET A 115 20.90 -7.79 -13.36
N ARG A 116 20.67 -7.72 -14.68
CA ARG A 116 21.17 -6.68 -15.58
C ARG A 116 20.05 -6.20 -16.50
N MET A 117 19.86 -4.89 -16.55
CA MET A 117 18.86 -4.25 -17.42
C MET A 117 19.21 -4.47 -18.90
N ARG A 118 18.19 -4.63 -19.74
CA ARG A 118 18.32 -4.72 -21.20
C ARG A 118 17.66 -3.51 -21.88
N ASP A 119 17.90 -3.36 -23.18
CA ASP A 119 17.28 -2.29 -23.99
C ASP A 119 16.07 -2.76 -24.81
N ASP A 120 15.84 -4.08 -24.89
CA ASP A 120 14.63 -4.73 -25.42
C ASP A 120 13.68 -5.15 -24.28
N ASP A 121 12.55 -5.76 -24.62
CA ASP A 121 11.54 -6.28 -23.69
C ASP A 121 11.76 -7.77 -23.32
N CYS A 122 12.90 -8.35 -23.70
CA CYS A 122 13.22 -9.75 -23.46
C CYS A 122 13.69 -9.97 -22.01
N ILE A 123 13.15 -10.99 -21.33
CA ILE A 123 13.62 -11.48 -20.04
C ILE A 123 14.30 -12.82 -20.26
N ARG A 124 15.57 -12.91 -19.84
CA ARG A 124 16.33 -14.17 -19.81
C ARG A 124 16.61 -14.54 -18.38
N ALA A 125 16.18 -15.72 -17.97
CA ALA A 125 16.24 -16.18 -16.59
C ALA A 125 16.97 -17.51 -16.47
N ALA A 126 17.91 -17.57 -15.53
CA ALA A 126 18.59 -18.79 -15.13
C ALA A 126 18.60 -18.91 -13.59
N THR A 127 18.96 -20.08 -13.09
CA THR A 127 19.16 -20.33 -11.65
C THR A 127 20.42 -21.17 -11.43
N THR A 128 20.99 -21.09 -10.23
CA THR A 128 22.08 -21.97 -9.79
C THR A 128 21.59 -23.33 -9.27
N ALA A 129 20.28 -23.51 -9.10
CA ALA A 129 19.65 -24.75 -8.67
C ALA A 129 19.60 -25.78 -9.81
N GLU A 130 19.89 -27.04 -9.48
CA GLU A 130 19.82 -28.15 -10.43
C GLU A 130 18.36 -28.51 -10.80
N GLY A 131 18.15 -29.03 -12.01
CA GLY A 131 16.83 -29.44 -12.51
C GLY A 131 15.95 -28.32 -13.06
N PHE A 132 16.45 -27.08 -13.15
CA PHE A 132 15.73 -25.92 -13.66
C PHE A 132 16.43 -25.35 -14.91
N GLU A 133 15.95 -25.73 -16.09
CA GLU A 133 16.48 -25.22 -17.36
C GLU A 133 16.31 -23.69 -17.49
N PRO A 134 17.28 -22.98 -18.11
CA PRO A 134 17.14 -21.55 -18.43
C PRO A 134 15.92 -21.25 -19.30
N LYS A 135 15.36 -20.05 -19.14
CA LYS A 135 14.11 -19.61 -19.77
C LYS A 135 14.28 -18.24 -20.41
N GLU A 136 13.59 -18.03 -21.52
CA GLU A 136 13.55 -16.76 -22.26
C GLU A 136 12.13 -16.50 -22.74
N PHE A 137 11.65 -15.25 -22.58
CA PHE A 137 10.35 -14.77 -23.05
C PHE A 137 10.36 -13.24 -23.18
N CYS A 138 9.42 -12.66 -23.93
CA CYS A 138 9.29 -11.21 -24.09
C CYS A 138 8.08 -10.66 -23.31
N ILE A 139 8.22 -9.48 -22.69
CA ILE A 139 7.11 -8.84 -21.96
C ILE A 139 5.95 -8.50 -22.91
N GLY A 140 6.25 -8.19 -24.18
CA GLY A 140 5.28 -7.97 -25.25
C GLY A 140 4.42 -9.17 -25.65
N GLU A 141 4.68 -10.37 -25.11
CA GLU A 141 3.74 -11.51 -25.20
C GLU A 141 2.41 -11.24 -24.47
N PHE A 142 2.40 -10.34 -23.49
CA PHE A 142 1.18 -9.93 -22.82
C PHE A 142 0.29 -9.06 -23.73
N PRO A 143 -1.00 -9.42 -23.95
CA PRO A 143 -1.88 -8.67 -24.83
C PRO A 143 -2.17 -7.26 -24.28
N LYS A 144 -1.73 -6.23 -25.00
CA LYS A 144 -1.94 -4.83 -24.63
C LYS A 144 -3.41 -4.43 -24.83
N ASP A 145 -4.13 -4.22 -23.73
CA ASP A 145 -5.47 -3.64 -23.77
C ASP A 145 -5.42 -2.10 -23.76
N SER A 146 -5.62 -1.52 -24.95
CA SER A 146 -5.68 -0.07 -25.18
C SER A 146 -6.97 0.59 -24.68
N ARG A 147 -7.95 -0.17 -24.19
CA ARG A 147 -9.19 0.37 -23.61
C ARG A 147 -8.91 0.87 -22.19
N ASN A 148 -9.58 1.95 -21.79
CA ASN A 148 -9.46 2.51 -20.44
C ASN A 148 -10.36 1.75 -19.44
N ARG A 149 -10.06 0.46 -19.23
CA ARG A 149 -10.77 -0.44 -18.31
C ARG A 149 -10.05 -0.58 -16.98
N ASN A 150 -10.75 -1.10 -15.98
CA ASN A 150 -10.17 -1.45 -14.68
C ASN A 150 -9.10 -2.55 -14.87
N ARG A 151 -7.91 -2.33 -14.31
CA ARG A 151 -6.76 -3.22 -14.52
C ARG A 151 -6.88 -4.55 -13.78
N ASP A 152 -7.64 -4.61 -12.70
CA ASP A 152 -7.97 -5.87 -12.01
C ASP A 152 -8.95 -6.72 -12.85
N GLU A 153 -9.94 -6.09 -13.48
CA GLU A 153 -10.88 -6.77 -14.39
C GLU A 153 -10.15 -7.29 -15.63
N CYS A 154 -9.25 -6.49 -16.23
CA CYS A 154 -8.42 -6.94 -17.34
C CYS A 154 -7.52 -8.13 -16.96
N TRP A 155 -6.94 -8.11 -15.76
CA TRP A 155 -6.12 -9.22 -15.27
C TRP A 155 -6.94 -10.49 -15.07
N LEU A 156 -8.11 -10.39 -14.40
CA LEU A 156 -9.01 -11.53 -14.20
C LEU A 156 -9.52 -12.10 -15.53
N GLU A 157 -9.90 -11.25 -16.50
CA GLU A 157 -10.29 -11.70 -17.85
C GLU A 157 -9.15 -12.45 -18.54
N TYR A 158 -7.92 -11.92 -18.47
CA TYR A 158 -6.74 -12.58 -19.03
C TYR A 158 -6.48 -13.94 -18.38
N LEU A 159 -6.51 -14.04 -17.05
CA LEU A 159 -6.34 -15.30 -16.33
C LEU A 159 -7.43 -16.33 -16.63
N ASN A 160 -8.68 -15.88 -16.75
CA ASN A 160 -9.80 -16.77 -17.10
C ASN A 160 -9.67 -17.32 -18.53
N ASN A 161 -9.15 -16.52 -19.47
CA ASN A 161 -8.87 -16.94 -20.84
C ASN A 161 -7.61 -17.82 -20.97
N LEU A 162 -6.64 -17.67 -20.06
CA LEU A 162 -5.43 -18.50 -20.00
C LEU A 162 -5.71 -19.93 -19.52
N GLY A 163 -6.69 -20.10 -18.62
CA GLY A 163 -7.01 -21.39 -18.02
C GLY A 163 -5.97 -21.84 -16.98
N VAL A 164 -5.72 -23.15 -16.89
CA VAL A 164 -4.68 -23.72 -16.02
C VAL A 164 -3.35 -23.75 -16.82
N PRO A 165 -2.33 -22.97 -16.44
CA PRO A 165 -1.06 -22.96 -17.16
C PRO A 165 -0.27 -24.26 -16.93
N GLU A 166 0.57 -24.64 -17.90
CA GLU A 166 1.57 -25.70 -17.69
C GLU A 166 2.57 -25.31 -16.58
N THR A 167 2.90 -26.27 -15.71
CA THR A 167 3.80 -26.04 -14.57
C THR A 167 5.22 -25.70 -15.05
N SER A 168 5.64 -24.45 -14.87
CA SER A 168 7.01 -24.01 -15.13
C SER A 168 7.47 -22.93 -14.15
N TRP A 169 8.77 -22.90 -13.84
CA TRP A 169 9.32 -22.01 -12.83
C TRP A 169 9.35 -20.54 -13.29
N ASP A 170 9.48 -20.30 -14.60
CA ASP A 170 9.38 -18.95 -15.20
C ASP A 170 7.97 -18.36 -15.14
N ASN A 171 6.93 -19.14 -14.81
CA ASN A 171 5.59 -18.59 -14.62
C ASN A 171 5.55 -17.57 -13.47
N TYR A 172 6.39 -17.70 -12.44
CA TYR A 172 6.51 -16.70 -11.35
C TYR A 172 7.20 -15.40 -11.80
N ILE A 173 8.02 -15.47 -12.85
CA ILE A 173 8.69 -14.31 -13.45
C ILE A 173 7.72 -13.64 -14.45
N LYS A 174 7.07 -14.43 -15.32
CA LYS A 174 6.00 -14.02 -16.24
C LYS A 174 4.84 -13.34 -15.49
N ALA A 175 4.41 -13.92 -14.38
CA ALA A 175 3.44 -13.32 -13.45
C ALA A 175 3.74 -11.83 -13.20
N SER A 176 4.95 -11.56 -12.70
CA SER A 176 5.40 -10.22 -12.34
C SER A 176 5.52 -9.30 -13.57
N ALA A 177 6.07 -9.82 -14.67
CA ALA A 177 6.26 -9.09 -15.92
C ALA A 177 4.93 -8.67 -16.56
N PHE A 178 4.01 -9.62 -16.71
CA PHE A 178 2.72 -9.43 -17.36
C PHE A 178 1.78 -8.59 -16.49
N TYR A 179 1.76 -8.80 -15.17
CA TYR A 179 0.99 -7.96 -14.27
C TYR A 179 1.48 -6.51 -14.25
N LEU A 180 2.80 -6.28 -14.28
CA LEU A 180 3.36 -4.94 -14.36
C LEU A 180 3.07 -4.28 -15.72
N GLN A 181 3.12 -5.04 -16.82
CA GLN A 181 2.72 -4.54 -18.14
C GLN A 181 1.21 -4.20 -18.21
N ASN A 182 0.36 -4.92 -17.48
CA ASN A 182 -1.06 -4.59 -17.28
C ASN A 182 -1.25 -3.31 -16.45
N MET A 183 -0.44 -3.07 -15.41
CA MET A 183 -0.46 -1.82 -14.64
C MET A 183 -0.03 -0.61 -15.48
N TYR A 184 0.93 -0.78 -16.40
CA TYR A 184 1.50 0.28 -17.23
C TYR A 184 1.28 0.04 -18.74
N PRO A 185 0.02 -0.01 -19.21
CA PRO A 185 -0.33 -0.47 -20.57
C PRO A 185 0.17 0.43 -21.71
N THR A 186 0.51 1.68 -21.39
CA THR A 186 1.07 2.67 -22.33
C THR A 186 2.60 2.64 -22.41
N MET A 187 3.27 1.94 -21.50
CA MET A 187 4.73 1.78 -21.49
C MET A 187 5.11 0.49 -22.22
N ASN A 188 6.18 0.56 -23.02
CA ASN A 188 6.88 -0.64 -23.47
C ASN A 188 7.94 -0.95 -22.41
N LEU A 189 7.65 -1.91 -21.52
CA LEU A 189 8.58 -2.27 -20.46
C LEU A 189 9.83 -2.95 -21.05
N LYS A 190 11.00 -2.53 -20.58
CA LYS A 190 12.28 -3.18 -20.82
C LYS A 190 12.43 -4.42 -19.94
N GLY A 191 13.05 -5.44 -20.50
CA GLY A 191 13.37 -6.69 -19.83
C GLY A 191 14.75 -6.68 -19.17
N MET A 192 15.21 -7.86 -18.76
CA MET A 192 16.41 -8.04 -17.95
C MET A 192 17.00 -9.45 -18.08
N ASP A 193 18.32 -9.54 -18.00
CA ASP A 193 19.02 -10.81 -17.71
C ASP A 193 18.98 -11.03 -16.19
N ILE A 194 18.53 -12.19 -15.71
CA ILE A 194 18.50 -12.54 -14.27
C ILE A 194 19.10 -13.92 -13.97
N LEU A 195 19.84 -13.99 -12.87
CA LEU A 195 20.28 -15.24 -12.26
C LEU A 195 19.78 -15.30 -10.81
N ILE A 196 19.11 -16.40 -10.48
CA ILE A 196 18.63 -16.70 -9.13
C ILE A 196 19.61 -17.65 -8.43
N ASP A 197 19.91 -17.39 -7.15
CA ASP A 197 20.55 -18.33 -6.22
C ASP A 197 19.75 -18.27 -4.91
N SER A 198 19.38 -19.43 -4.34
CA SER A 198 18.41 -19.51 -3.24
C SER A 198 18.83 -20.52 -2.20
N THR A 199 18.86 -20.10 -0.94
CA THR A 199 18.93 -21.03 0.21
C THR A 199 17.54 -21.43 0.71
N ILE A 200 16.48 -20.78 0.21
CA ILE A 200 15.09 -21.19 0.45
C ILE A 200 14.80 -22.47 -0.36
N PRO A 201 14.37 -23.58 0.27
CA PRO A 201 14.01 -24.80 -0.45
C PRO A 201 12.82 -24.60 -1.39
N ALA A 202 12.93 -25.13 -2.62
CA ALA A 202 11.83 -25.14 -3.57
C ALA A 202 10.66 -26.00 -3.04
N ALA A 203 9.43 -25.52 -3.24
CA ALA A 203 8.19 -26.20 -2.84
C ALA A 203 8.07 -26.57 -1.33
N GLY A 204 8.90 -25.98 -0.45
CA GLY A 204 8.86 -26.26 0.99
C GLY A 204 7.68 -25.63 1.76
N GLY A 205 7.00 -24.62 1.20
CA GLY A 205 6.02 -23.82 1.97
C GLY A 205 6.63 -22.66 2.78
N ALA A 206 7.93 -22.39 2.63
CA ALA A 206 8.61 -21.18 3.13
C ALA A 206 8.62 -20.02 2.11
N SER A 207 7.60 -20.00 1.24
CA SER A 207 7.31 -18.93 0.25
C SER A 207 8.41 -18.64 -0.79
N SER A 208 9.14 -19.68 -1.23
CA SER A 208 10.15 -19.55 -2.29
C SER A 208 9.58 -19.05 -3.63
N SER A 209 8.30 -19.29 -3.92
CA SER A 209 7.63 -18.73 -5.10
C SER A 209 7.39 -17.23 -4.96
N SER A 210 6.76 -16.81 -3.86
CA SER A 210 6.45 -15.41 -3.59
C SER A 210 7.71 -14.55 -3.46
N ALA A 211 8.83 -15.12 -2.98
CA ALA A 211 10.15 -14.48 -3.03
C ALA A 211 10.61 -14.19 -4.47
N LEU A 212 10.47 -15.15 -5.38
CA LEU A 212 10.80 -14.96 -6.80
C LEU A 212 9.90 -13.92 -7.48
N VAL A 213 8.59 -13.90 -7.15
CA VAL A 213 7.65 -12.89 -7.63
C VAL A 213 8.05 -11.49 -7.13
N VAL A 214 8.29 -11.31 -5.82
CA VAL A 214 8.70 -10.00 -5.26
C VAL A 214 10.05 -9.54 -5.81
N LEU A 215 11.05 -10.41 -5.91
CA LEU A 215 12.35 -10.09 -6.51
C LEU A 215 12.18 -9.61 -7.96
N THR A 216 11.42 -10.34 -8.77
CA THR A 216 11.14 -9.96 -10.16
C THR A 216 10.39 -8.63 -10.23
N GLY A 217 9.38 -8.43 -9.38
CA GLY A 217 8.61 -7.19 -9.29
C GLY A 217 9.42 -5.96 -8.89
N VAL A 218 10.45 -6.12 -8.05
CA VAL A 218 11.44 -5.08 -7.71
C VAL A 218 12.41 -4.86 -8.87
N GLY A 219 12.94 -5.94 -9.46
CA GLY A 219 13.92 -5.86 -10.56
C GLY A 219 13.37 -5.19 -11.81
N LEU A 220 12.13 -5.49 -12.19
CA LEU A 220 11.45 -4.83 -13.31
C LEU A 220 11.20 -3.34 -13.05
N ARG A 221 10.88 -2.96 -11.80
CA ARG A 221 10.71 -1.55 -11.42
C ARG A 221 12.04 -0.79 -11.51
N LEU A 222 13.13 -1.39 -11.04
CA LEU A 222 14.49 -0.85 -11.23
C LEU A 222 14.85 -0.71 -12.72
N ALA A 223 14.60 -1.75 -13.53
CA ALA A 223 14.91 -1.75 -14.96
C ALA A 223 14.13 -0.69 -15.77
N ASN A 224 12.95 -0.29 -15.29
CA ASN A 224 12.04 0.65 -15.96
C ASN A 224 11.91 2.01 -15.27
N ASN A 225 12.72 2.28 -14.24
CA ASN A 225 12.67 3.50 -13.43
C ASN A 225 11.26 3.81 -12.88
N LEU A 226 10.58 2.77 -12.39
CA LEU A 226 9.25 2.85 -11.77
C LEU A 226 9.36 2.98 -10.25
N PRO A 227 8.33 3.52 -9.56
CA PRO A 227 8.32 3.64 -8.10
C PRO A 227 8.52 2.31 -7.38
N ILE A 228 9.33 2.31 -6.32
CA ILE A 228 9.56 1.17 -5.44
C ILE A 228 8.88 1.48 -4.11
N ASP A 229 7.60 1.15 -4.03
CA ASP A 229 6.78 1.26 -2.82
C ASP A 229 6.46 -0.13 -2.26
N LYS A 230 6.58 -0.31 -0.94
CA LYS A 230 6.42 -1.61 -0.29
C LYS A 230 4.97 -2.12 -0.30
N ASP A 231 3.99 -1.23 -0.16
CA ASP A 231 2.56 -1.61 -0.23
C ASP A 231 2.20 -2.01 -1.67
N GLU A 232 2.65 -1.23 -2.65
CA GLU A 232 2.40 -1.49 -4.07
C GLU A 232 3.08 -2.79 -4.54
N ILE A 233 4.33 -3.05 -4.12
CA ILE A 233 5.03 -4.30 -4.45
C ILE A 233 4.34 -5.49 -3.80
N ALA A 234 3.93 -5.41 -2.52
CA ALA A 234 3.19 -6.48 -1.86
C ALA A 234 1.84 -6.76 -2.55
N ASP A 235 1.08 -5.72 -2.88
CA ASP A 235 -0.22 -5.84 -3.55
C ASP A 235 -0.07 -6.39 -4.99
N SER A 236 0.76 -5.75 -5.81
CA SER A 236 0.96 -6.17 -7.21
C SER A 236 1.56 -7.56 -7.33
N SER A 237 2.50 -7.94 -6.46
CA SER A 237 3.06 -9.31 -6.46
C SER A 237 2.00 -10.35 -6.07
N SER A 238 1.16 -10.07 -5.06
CA SER A 238 0.10 -11.01 -4.65
C SER A 238 -0.96 -11.27 -5.73
N ARG A 239 -1.25 -10.27 -6.55
CA ARG A 239 -2.16 -10.40 -7.70
C ARG A 239 -1.45 -11.03 -8.91
N ALA A 240 -0.18 -10.73 -9.10
CA ALA A 240 0.66 -11.33 -10.14
C ALA A 240 0.76 -12.84 -9.98
N GLU A 241 1.02 -13.36 -8.76
CA GLU A 241 1.18 -14.80 -8.52
C GLU A 241 -0.07 -15.62 -8.93
N TRP A 242 -1.27 -15.01 -9.02
CA TRP A 242 -2.46 -15.67 -9.57
C TRP A 242 -2.28 -16.16 -11.02
N TYR A 243 -1.28 -15.67 -11.76
CA TYR A 243 -0.86 -16.22 -13.05
C TYR A 243 -0.55 -17.73 -13.00
N VAL A 244 -0.09 -18.27 -11.87
CA VAL A 244 0.26 -19.70 -11.74
C VAL A 244 -0.94 -20.62 -11.42
N GLY A 245 -2.16 -20.06 -11.39
CA GLY A 245 -3.40 -20.80 -11.16
C GLY A 245 -3.89 -20.83 -9.70
N THR A 246 -3.01 -20.62 -8.72
CA THR A 246 -3.40 -20.53 -7.29
C THR A 246 -3.98 -19.16 -6.95
N ARG A 247 -5.08 -19.14 -6.19
CA ARG A 247 -5.75 -17.90 -5.72
C ARG A 247 -5.41 -17.62 -4.26
N GLY A 248 -4.10 -17.47 -3.96
CA GLY A 248 -3.60 -17.13 -2.62
C GLY A 248 -3.96 -15.70 -2.18
N GLY A 249 -3.66 -15.38 -0.92
CA GLY A 249 -3.75 -14.03 -0.36
C GLY A 249 -2.43 -13.25 -0.47
N LYS A 250 -2.22 -12.31 0.45
CA LYS A 250 -1.10 -11.34 0.40
C LYS A 250 -0.03 -11.58 1.48
N MET A 251 -0.23 -12.50 2.42
CA MET A 251 0.68 -12.71 3.56
C MET A 251 2.15 -12.75 3.15
N ASP A 252 2.51 -13.63 2.22
CA ASP A 252 3.89 -13.88 1.80
C ASP A 252 4.52 -12.65 1.13
N HIS A 253 3.80 -11.99 0.24
CA HIS A 253 4.28 -10.79 -0.45
C HIS A 253 4.48 -9.61 0.49
N ALA A 254 3.50 -9.38 1.38
CA ALA A 254 3.55 -8.37 2.43
C ALA A 254 4.78 -8.56 3.32
N THR A 255 5.02 -9.79 3.75
CA THR A 255 6.25 -10.16 4.46
C THR A 255 7.50 -9.62 3.82
N ILE A 256 7.69 -10.02 2.57
CA ILE A 256 8.99 -9.95 1.92
C ILE A 256 9.30 -8.48 1.73
N CYS A 257 8.28 -7.64 1.56
CA CYS A 257 8.38 -6.18 1.62
C CYS A 257 8.64 -5.63 3.05
N PHE A 258 7.91 -6.07 4.07
CA PHE A 258 7.85 -5.40 5.38
C PHE A 258 8.65 -6.02 6.55
N ALA A 259 9.35 -7.14 6.35
CA ALA A 259 10.10 -7.77 7.44
C ALA A 259 11.21 -6.86 8.02
N GLU A 260 11.40 -6.94 9.32
CA GLU A 260 12.37 -6.17 10.10
C GLU A 260 13.10 -7.08 11.08
N LEU A 261 14.41 -6.87 11.24
CA LEU A 261 15.26 -7.60 12.19
C LEU A 261 14.66 -7.64 13.61
N SER A 262 14.66 -8.83 14.21
CA SER A 262 14.14 -9.12 15.57
C SER A 262 12.65 -8.83 15.79
N LYS A 263 11.83 -8.86 14.72
CA LYS A 263 10.38 -8.62 14.81
C LYS A 263 9.54 -9.60 13.99
N ALA A 264 8.44 -10.05 14.59
CA ALA A 264 7.30 -10.58 13.84
C ALA A 264 6.46 -9.42 13.28
N LEU A 265 5.62 -9.69 12.27
CA LEU A 265 4.71 -8.70 11.70
C LEU A 265 3.28 -9.12 11.99
N LEU A 266 2.50 -8.32 12.70
CA LEU A 266 1.05 -8.45 12.68
C LEU A 266 0.54 -7.78 11.41
N ILE A 267 0.32 -8.60 10.37
CA ILE A 267 -0.22 -8.16 9.10
C ILE A 267 -1.74 -8.27 9.20
N THR A 268 -2.44 -7.16 9.03
CA THR A 268 -3.89 -7.11 8.90
C THR A 268 -4.27 -7.28 7.43
N PHE A 269 -5.47 -7.81 7.15
CA PHE A 269 -6.11 -7.76 5.83
C PHE A 269 -7.46 -7.06 5.89
N ASP A 270 -7.79 -6.37 4.78
CA ASP A 270 -8.91 -5.43 4.63
C ASP A 270 -9.21 -4.63 5.93
N PRO A 271 -8.18 -3.99 6.53
CA PRO A 271 -7.04 -3.39 5.84
C PRO A 271 -5.86 -4.23 5.52
N PHE A 272 -5.18 -3.83 4.46
CA PHE A 272 -3.73 -3.86 4.54
C PHE A 272 -3.20 -2.81 5.54
N ASP A 273 -2.66 -3.30 6.65
CA ASP A 273 -1.85 -2.56 7.63
C ASP A 273 -0.83 -3.54 8.23
N VAL A 274 0.39 -3.07 8.50
CA VAL A 274 1.48 -3.92 8.99
C VAL A 274 2.07 -3.32 10.25
N GLN A 275 1.92 -4.01 11.37
CA GLN A 275 2.47 -3.61 12.66
C GLN A 275 3.62 -4.55 13.06
N PRO A 276 4.88 -4.07 13.11
CA PRO A 276 5.99 -4.83 13.67
C PRO A 276 5.80 -5.06 15.19
N ILE A 277 6.01 -6.29 15.64
CA ILE A 277 5.97 -6.73 17.04
C ILE A 277 7.35 -7.30 17.39
N HIS A 278 7.99 -6.77 18.43
CA HIS A 278 9.25 -7.31 18.93
C HIS A 278 9.06 -8.74 19.41
N THR A 279 9.99 -9.62 19.04
CA THR A 279 10.12 -10.95 19.65
C THR A 279 11.23 -10.92 20.70
N PRO A 280 11.29 -11.88 21.64
CA PRO A 280 12.48 -12.12 22.43
C PRO A 280 13.72 -12.20 21.54
N ALA A 281 14.82 -11.58 21.97
CA ALA A 281 16.00 -11.41 21.11
C ALA A 281 16.84 -12.70 20.97
N GLU A 282 16.86 -13.55 22.01
CA GLU A 282 17.74 -14.71 22.14
C GLU A 282 17.08 -15.85 22.94
N GLY A 283 17.58 -17.08 22.79
CA GLY A 283 17.13 -18.25 23.55
C GLY A 283 15.91 -18.99 23.00
N TYR A 284 15.42 -18.65 21.82
CA TYR A 284 14.46 -19.47 21.07
C TYR A 284 14.82 -19.55 19.58
N ARG A 285 14.46 -20.66 18.94
CA ARG A 285 14.50 -20.84 17.47
C ARG A 285 13.17 -21.30 16.91
N TRP A 286 12.97 -20.94 15.66
CA TRP A 286 11.86 -21.37 14.82
C TRP A 286 12.42 -22.35 13.80
N ILE A 287 12.18 -23.64 13.98
CA ILE A 287 12.74 -24.69 13.11
C ILE A 287 11.65 -25.21 12.19
N THR A 288 11.91 -25.27 10.88
CA THR A 288 11.01 -25.93 9.93
C THR A 288 11.57 -27.27 9.49
N PHE A 289 10.77 -28.32 9.59
CA PHE A 289 11.07 -29.66 9.09
C PHE A 289 10.22 -29.95 7.86
N TYR A 290 10.86 -30.07 6.70
CA TYR A 290 10.19 -30.36 5.44
C TYR A 290 9.88 -31.85 5.36
N THR A 291 8.60 -32.18 5.19
CA THR A 291 8.11 -33.56 5.15
C THR A 291 8.17 -34.10 3.72
N GLN A 292 7.19 -33.75 2.88
CA GLN A 292 7.09 -34.14 1.47
C GLN A 292 6.56 -32.98 0.62
N PRO A 293 6.75 -32.98 -0.72
CA PRO A 293 6.13 -31.97 -1.57
C PRO A 293 4.61 -32.03 -1.45
N ALA A 294 3.97 -30.87 -1.28
CA ALA A 294 2.56 -30.77 -1.61
C ALA A 294 2.40 -30.98 -3.12
N ASP A 295 1.69 -32.04 -3.52
CA ASP A 295 1.43 -32.33 -4.93
C ASP A 295 0.77 -31.10 -5.58
N LYS A 296 1.33 -30.61 -6.70
CA LYS A 296 0.81 -29.46 -7.45
C LYS A 296 -0.15 -29.89 -8.57
N GLY A 297 -0.46 -31.18 -8.68
CA GLY A 297 -1.43 -31.73 -9.61
C GLY A 297 -2.84 -31.16 -9.43
N SER A 298 -3.66 -31.31 -10.46
CA SER A 298 -5.02 -30.77 -10.52
C SER A 298 -5.91 -31.20 -9.34
N LYS A 299 -5.66 -32.39 -8.75
CA LYS A 299 -6.39 -32.89 -7.58
C LYS A 299 -6.15 -32.04 -6.31
N VAL A 300 -4.91 -31.79 -5.91
CA VAL A 300 -4.63 -30.95 -4.73
C VAL A 300 -4.93 -29.49 -5.00
N MET A 301 -4.72 -29.01 -6.24
CA MET A 301 -5.19 -27.69 -6.65
C MET A 301 -6.71 -27.54 -6.51
N SER A 302 -7.48 -28.59 -6.83
CA SER A 302 -8.94 -28.67 -6.63
C SER A 302 -9.31 -28.63 -5.13
N GLU A 303 -8.59 -29.36 -4.28
CA GLU A 303 -8.78 -29.31 -2.81
C GLU A 303 -8.49 -27.92 -2.23
N TYR A 304 -7.37 -27.28 -2.59
CA TYR A 304 -7.05 -25.91 -2.16
C TYR A 304 -8.10 -24.90 -2.65
N ASN A 305 -8.53 -25.02 -3.90
CA ASN A 305 -9.55 -24.14 -4.48
C ASN A 305 -10.94 -24.30 -3.84
N GLU A 306 -11.30 -25.48 -3.30
CA GLU A 306 -12.49 -25.64 -2.45
C GLU A 306 -12.44 -24.69 -1.25
N ARG A 307 -11.32 -24.72 -0.49
CA ARG A 307 -11.14 -23.87 0.69
C ARG A 307 -11.27 -22.39 0.31
N SER A 308 -10.65 -21.98 -0.80
CA SER A 308 -10.72 -20.59 -1.28
C SER A 308 -12.14 -20.18 -1.69
N ILE A 309 -12.89 -20.98 -2.47
CA ILE A 309 -14.28 -20.65 -2.86
C ILE A 309 -15.19 -20.55 -1.64
N VAL A 310 -15.13 -21.54 -0.75
CA VAL A 310 -15.96 -21.57 0.47
C VAL A 310 -15.71 -20.31 1.30
N SER A 311 -14.44 -19.95 1.49
CA SER A 311 -14.03 -18.86 2.38
C SER A 311 -14.27 -17.47 1.78
N ARG A 312 -14.09 -17.31 0.47
CA ARG A 312 -14.21 -16.01 -0.21
C ARG A 312 -15.63 -15.69 -0.66
N LEU A 313 -16.42 -16.69 -1.05
CA LEU A 313 -17.69 -16.49 -1.75
C LEU A 313 -18.89 -17.03 -0.96
N LEU A 314 -18.83 -18.26 -0.43
CA LEU A 314 -20.01 -18.92 0.14
C LEU A 314 -20.29 -18.53 1.60
N ILE A 315 -19.29 -18.60 2.49
CA ILE A 315 -19.50 -18.28 3.91
C ILE A 315 -20.02 -16.83 4.13
N PRO A 316 -19.54 -15.78 3.43
CA PRO A 316 -20.08 -14.42 3.59
C PRO A 316 -21.60 -14.37 3.42
N ILE A 317 -22.10 -14.86 2.28
CA ILE A 317 -23.52 -14.81 1.93
C ILE A 317 -24.36 -15.69 2.86
N LEU A 318 -23.85 -16.86 3.25
CA LEU A 318 -24.56 -17.73 4.19
C LEU A 318 -24.64 -17.13 5.62
N LEU A 319 -23.65 -16.33 6.03
CA LEU A 319 -23.72 -15.57 7.28
C LEU A 319 -24.69 -14.39 7.18
N GLU A 320 -24.74 -13.69 6.05
CA GLU A 320 -25.73 -12.64 5.79
C GLU A 320 -27.17 -13.18 5.85
N ASP A 321 -27.46 -14.30 5.17
CA ASP A 321 -28.75 -14.99 5.21
C ASP A 321 -29.15 -15.35 6.66
N ILE A 322 -28.26 -16.00 7.42
CA ILE A 322 -28.51 -16.39 8.83
C ILE A 322 -28.84 -15.18 9.71
N VAL A 323 -28.15 -14.06 9.52
CA VAL A 323 -28.34 -12.84 10.30
C VAL A 323 -29.64 -12.13 9.90
N ALA A 324 -29.96 -12.08 8.61
CA ALA A 324 -31.20 -11.50 8.10
C ALA A 324 -32.44 -12.29 8.57
N GLU A 325 -32.35 -13.62 8.59
CA GLU A 325 -33.41 -14.50 9.12
C GLU A 325 -33.55 -14.41 10.67
N ASN A 326 -32.54 -13.93 11.39
CA ASN A 326 -32.52 -13.89 12.86
C ASN A 326 -32.10 -12.50 13.41
N PRO A 327 -32.96 -11.45 13.34
CA PRO A 327 -32.59 -10.09 13.74
C PRO A 327 -32.05 -9.95 15.18
N SER A 328 -32.55 -10.74 16.13
CA SER A 328 -32.05 -10.76 17.53
C SER A 328 -30.66 -11.38 17.69
N LEU A 329 -30.24 -12.22 16.74
CA LEU A 329 -28.88 -12.70 16.63
C LEU A 329 -27.97 -11.62 16.01
N GLY A 330 -28.49 -10.84 15.07
CA GLY A 330 -27.78 -9.78 14.36
C GLY A 330 -27.12 -8.72 15.26
N GLU A 331 -27.84 -8.16 16.24
CA GLU A 331 -27.22 -7.22 17.19
C GLU A 331 -26.06 -7.84 17.98
N SER A 332 -26.19 -9.11 18.35
CA SER A 332 -25.16 -9.83 19.10
C SER A 332 -23.97 -10.19 18.22
N TRP A 333 -24.23 -10.51 16.95
CA TRP A 333 -23.22 -10.77 15.93
C TRP A 333 -22.45 -9.50 15.57
N ASN A 334 -23.12 -8.35 15.46
CA ASN A 334 -22.46 -7.06 15.23
C ASN A 334 -21.46 -6.69 16.34
N ARG A 335 -21.69 -7.12 17.59
CA ARG A 335 -20.70 -6.98 18.67
C ARG A 335 -19.48 -7.90 18.47
N VAL A 336 -19.67 -9.10 17.94
CA VAL A 336 -18.56 -10.00 17.55
C VAL A 336 -17.76 -9.39 16.40
N LEU A 337 -18.44 -8.88 15.36
CA LEU A 337 -17.79 -8.20 14.24
C LEU A 337 -16.97 -7.00 14.72
N GLY A 338 -17.55 -6.14 15.57
CA GLY A 338 -16.83 -5.02 16.19
C GLY A 338 -15.60 -5.43 17.00
N ALA A 339 -15.66 -6.57 17.71
CA ALA A 339 -14.52 -7.11 18.46
C ALA A 339 -13.40 -7.64 17.55
N ILE A 340 -13.75 -8.35 16.46
CA ILE A 340 -12.79 -8.79 15.43
C ILE A 340 -12.14 -7.59 14.74
N GLU A 341 -12.95 -6.57 14.46
CA GLU A 341 -12.52 -5.34 13.80
C GLU A 341 -11.47 -4.59 14.64
N THR A 342 -11.76 -4.36 15.93
CA THR A 342 -10.82 -3.70 16.86
C THR A 342 -9.67 -4.61 17.29
N GLY A 343 -9.84 -5.93 17.25
CA GLY A 343 -8.88 -6.91 17.75
C GLY A 343 -9.02 -7.23 19.25
N ASP A 344 -10.18 -6.97 19.85
CA ASP A 344 -10.46 -7.21 21.27
C ASP A 344 -10.71 -8.72 21.54
N VAL A 345 -9.66 -9.42 21.97
CA VAL A 345 -9.69 -10.86 22.26
C VAL A 345 -10.67 -11.18 23.39
N GLU A 346 -10.69 -10.39 24.45
CA GLU A 346 -11.59 -10.64 25.57
C GLU A 346 -13.06 -10.54 25.15
N LEU A 347 -13.40 -9.57 24.30
CA LEU A 347 -14.76 -9.39 23.82
C LEU A 347 -15.16 -10.50 22.84
N ILE A 348 -14.24 -11.01 22.01
CA ILE A 348 -14.46 -12.22 21.20
C ILE A 348 -14.79 -13.40 22.12
N GLU A 349 -14.00 -13.65 23.17
CA GLU A 349 -14.19 -14.77 24.09
C GLU A 349 -15.48 -14.65 24.92
N LYS A 350 -15.81 -13.45 25.42
CA LYS A 350 -17.07 -13.16 26.11
C LYS A 350 -18.30 -13.43 25.22
N ASN A 351 -18.17 -13.31 23.90
CA ASN A 351 -19.24 -13.59 22.93
C ASN A 351 -19.16 -15.00 22.28
N SER A 352 -18.31 -15.91 22.78
CA SER A 352 -18.18 -17.30 22.31
C SER A 352 -19.50 -18.05 22.14
N LYS A 353 -20.49 -17.84 23.01
CA LYS A 353 -21.84 -18.43 22.87
C LYS A 353 -22.60 -17.94 21.63
N VAL A 354 -22.41 -16.67 21.24
CA VAL A 354 -23.01 -16.09 20.03
C VAL A 354 -22.31 -16.66 18.80
N ILE A 355 -20.97 -16.70 18.82
CA ILE A 355 -20.14 -17.31 17.77
C ILE A 355 -20.59 -18.76 17.51
N ASN A 356 -20.65 -19.59 18.56
CA ASN A 356 -21.05 -20.99 18.43
C ASN A 356 -22.48 -21.13 17.88
N ARG A 357 -23.40 -20.23 18.25
CA ARG A 357 -24.77 -20.24 17.70
C ARG A 357 -24.78 -19.93 16.20
N VAL A 358 -24.07 -18.90 15.76
CA VAL A 358 -23.97 -18.52 14.34
C VAL A 358 -23.31 -19.63 13.51
N ILE A 359 -22.18 -20.18 13.99
CA ILE A 359 -21.47 -21.27 13.30
C ILE A 359 -22.33 -22.54 13.23
N ASN A 360 -23.04 -22.91 14.29
CA ASN A 360 -23.93 -24.08 14.26
C ASN A 360 -25.17 -23.89 13.37
N SER A 361 -25.56 -22.65 13.07
CA SER A 361 -26.61 -22.33 12.07
C SER A 361 -26.15 -22.51 10.62
N LEU A 362 -24.84 -22.48 10.32
CA LEU A 362 -24.34 -22.83 8.99
C LEU A 362 -24.60 -24.31 8.70
N SER A 363 -24.85 -24.65 7.43
CA SER A 363 -24.86 -26.04 7.00
C SER A 363 -23.48 -26.66 7.18
N GLU A 364 -23.42 -27.95 7.47
CA GLU A 364 -22.14 -28.68 7.57
C GLU A 364 -21.42 -28.66 6.21
N THR A 365 -22.18 -28.91 5.15
CA THR A 365 -21.71 -28.94 3.76
C THR A 365 -22.73 -28.33 2.80
N MET A 366 -22.32 -28.06 1.57
CA MET A 366 -23.19 -27.73 0.43
C MET A 366 -22.63 -28.34 -0.86
N MET A 367 -23.46 -28.83 -1.77
CA MET A 367 -23.02 -29.34 -3.08
C MET A 367 -22.92 -28.23 -4.12
N LEU A 368 -22.02 -28.36 -5.12
CA LEU A 368 -21.88 -27.36 -6.18
C LEU A 368 -23.16 -27.16 -7.02
N ASN A 369 -23.98 -28.19 -7.21
CA ASN A 369 -25.30 -28.07 -7.85
C ASN A 369 -26.33 -27.32 -6.97
N GLU A 370 -26.25 -27.42 -5.64
CA GLU A 370 -27.05 -26.60 -4.72
C GLU A 370 -26.62 -25.13 -4.80
N VAL A 371 -25.31 -24.85 -4.84
CA VAL A 371 -24.75 -23.51 -5.09
C VAL A 371 -25.25 -22.96 -6.44
N LYS A 372 -25.21 -23.76 -7.51
CA LYS A 372 -25.72 -23.40 -8.84
C LYS A 372 -27.19 -23.00 -8.83
N ASN A 373 -28.01 -23.72 -8.08
CA ASN A 373 -29.46 -23.51 -8.02
C ASN A 373 -29.84 -22.33 -7.11
N ARG A 374 -29.15 -22.15 -5.97
CA ARG A 374 -29.43 -21.09 -4.99
C ARG A 374 -28.75 -19.76 -5.32
N PHE A 375 -27.53 -19.81 -5.88
CA PHE A 375 -26.67 -18.66 -6.14
C PHE A 375 -26.07 -18.70 -7.57
N PRO A 376 -26.89 -18.65 -8.64
CA PRO A 376 -26.43 -18.87 -10.01
C PRO A 376 -25.35 -17.88 -10.48
N THR A 377 -25.39 -16.62 -10.06
CA THR A 377 -24.37 -15.60 -10.39
C THR A 377 -23.01 -15.94 -9.76
N LEU A 378 -23.00 -16.28 -8.46
CA LEU A 378 -21.80 -16.70 -7.73
C LEU A 378 -21.24 -18.00 -8.31
N TYR A 379 -22.09 -18.94 -8.71
CA TYR A 379 -21.66 -20.16 -9.37
C TYR A 379 -20.92 -19.88 -10.69
N ALA A 380 -21.43 -18.95 -11.50
CA ALA A 380 -20.78 -18.54 -12.74
C ALA A 380 -19.42 -17.85 -12.49
N GLU A 381 -19.35 -16.97 -11.49
CA GLU A 381 -18.10 -16.33 -11.05
C GLU A 381 -17.07 -17.37 -10.56
N ALA A 382 -17.48 -18.25 -9.65
CA ALA A 382 -16.63 -19.32 -9.11
C ALA A 382 -16.12 -20.26 -10.20
N LYS A 383 -16.96 -20.59 -11.19
CA LYS A 383 -16.56 -21.42 -12.33
C LYS A 383 -15.48 -20.76 -13.20
N GLY A 384 -15.53 -19.45 -13.39
CA GLY A 384 -14.47 -18.71 -14.07
C GLY A 384 -13.18 -18.62 -13.25
N LEU A 385 -13.29 -18.31 -11.95
CA LEU A 385 -12.13 -18.07 -11.09
C LEU A 385 -11.34 -19.33 -10.70
N TYR A 386 -11.99 -20.51 -10.68
CA TYR A 386 -11.44 -21.77 -10.15
C TYR A 386 -11.73 -23.00 -11.04
N PRO A 387 -11.39 -22.98 -12.35
CA PRO A 387 -11.81 -24.01 -13.31
C PRO A 387 -11.44 -25.44 -12.87
N ALA A 388 -10.24 -25.63 -12.31
CA ALA A 388 -9.77 -26.92 -11.79
C ALA A 388 -10.67 -27.56 -10.70
N LEU A 389 -11.45 -26.77 -9.94
CA LEU A 389 -12.44 -27.35 -9.01
C LEU A 389 -13.54 -28.08 -9.79
N PHE A 390 -14.09 -27.41 -10.80
CA PHE A 390 -15.24 -27.88 -11.57
C PHE A 390 -14.85 -29.01 -12.54
N GLU A 391 -13.66 -28.94 -13.13
CA GLU A 391 -13.13 -29.98 -14.02
C GLU A 391 -12.84 -31.29 -13.27
N VAL A 392 -12.25 -31.21 -12.06
CA VAL A 392 -11.81 -32.40 -11.32
C VAL A 392 -12.94 -33.03 -10.48
N ARG A 393 -13.82 -32.22 -9.86
CA ARG A 393 -14.83 -32.72 -8.90
C ARG A 393 -16.28 -32.63 -9.41
N GLY A 394 -16.53 -31.91 -10.49
CA GLY A 394 -17.85 -31.81 -11.13
C GLY A 394 -18.93 -31.10 -10.29
N GLU A 395 -20.16 -31.01 -10.82
CA GLU A 395 -21.28 -30.35 -10.11
C GLU A 395 -21.75 -31.11 -8.86
N SER A 396 -21.31 -32.36 -8.67
CA SER A 396 -21.54 -33.18 -7.47
C SER A 396 -20.51 -32.96 -6.34
N ALA A 397 -19.55 -32.04 -6.50
CA ALA A 397 -18.57 -31.77 -5.45
C ALA A 397 -19.26 -31.28 -4.17
N ARG A 398 -18.93 -31.89 -3.04
CA ARG A 398 -19.42 -31.54 -1.70
C ARG A 398 -18.40 -30.62 -1.01
N LEU A 399 -18.78 -29.38 -0.79
CA LEU A 399 -17.97 -28.35 -0.15
C LEU A 399 -18.25 -28.36 1.36
N LYS A 400 -17.22 -28.31 2.20
CA LYS A 400 -17.41 -28.13 3.65
C LYS A 400 -17.58 -26.67 4.00
N ILE A 401 -18.61 -26.32 4.79
CA ILE A 401 -18.94 -24.91 5.10
C ILE A 401 -18.67 -24.61 6.59
N ARG A 402 -19.36 -25.31 7.50
CA ARG A 402 -19.28 -25.06 8.95
C ARG A 402 -17.85 -25.15 9.49
N ASP A 403 -17.13 -26.22 9.16
CA ASP A 403 -15.78 -26.48 9.70
C ASP A 403 -14.79 -25.39 9.26
N ARG A 404 -14.89 -24.94 8.00
CA ARG A 404 -14.04 -23.86 7.47
C ARG A 404 -14.35 -22.54 8.18
N ALA A 405 -15.62 -22.19 8.37
CA ALA A 405 -16.04 -21.01 9.12
C ALA A 405 -15.60 -21.05 10.61
N ALA A 406 -15.65 -22.23 11.23
CA ALA A 406 -15.18 -22.46 12.59
C ALA A 406 -13.66 -22.28 12.71
N HIS A 407 -12.88 -22.81 11.75
CA HIS A 407 -11.44 -22.57 11.65
C HIS A 407 -11.14 -21.07 11.56
N HIS A 408 -11.81 -20.32 10.68
CA HIS A 408 -11.55 -18.89 10.48
C HIS A 408 -11.67 -18.08 11.78
N LEU A 409 -12.78 -18.25 12.52
CA LEU A 409 -12.97 -17.55 13.81
C LEU A 409 -12.00 -18.01 14.89
N GLY A 410 -11.72 -19.32 14.96
CA GLY A 410 -10.73 -19.87 15.89
C GLY A 410 -9.33 -19.31 15.63
N GLU A 411 -8.92 -19.24 14.37
CA GLU A 411 -7.60 -18.76 13.96
C GLU A 411 -7.44 -17.25 14.19
N ILE A 412 -8.46 -16.44 13.87
CA ILE A 412 -8.47 -14.99 14.19
C ILE A 412 -8.20 -14.75 15.69
N ARG A 413 -8.89 -15.49 16.57
CA ARG A 413 -8.67 -15.42 18.03
C ARG A 413 -7.24 -15.80 18.40
N ARG A 414 -6.73 -16.92 17.86
CA ARG A 414 -5.38 -17.41 18.17
C ARG A 414 -4.29 -16.44 17.71
N VAL A 415 -4.42 -15.82 16.53
CA VAL A 415 -3.45 -14.82 16.04
C VAL A 415 -3.40 -13.60 16.95
N LEU A 416 -4.55 -13.03 17.30
CA LEU A 416 -4.62 -11.88 18.19
C LEU A 416 -4.00 -12.20 19.56
N LYS A 417 -4.31 -13.37 20.14
CA LYS A 417 -3.72 -13.82 21.40
C LYS A 417 -2.21 -14.05 21.32
N ALA A 418 -1.72 -14.66 20.24
CA ALA A 418 -0.29 -14.86 20.03
C ALA A 418 0.46 -13.52 19.88
N ALA A 419 -0.16 -12.51 19.27
CA ALA A 419 0.42 -11.17 19.16
C ALA A 419 0.56 -10.47 20.53
N GLU A 420 -0.46 -10.58 21.39
CA GLU A 420 -0.38 -10.12 22.79
C GLU A 420 0.72 -10.84 23.58
N LEU A 421 0.82 -12.16 23.43
CA LEU A 421 1.78 -13.01 24.13
C LEU A 421 3.23 -12.77 23.68
N LEU A 422 3.50 -12.66 22.37
CA LEU A 422 4.84 -12.31 21.88
C LEU A 422 5.30 -10.93 22.37
N LYS A 423 4.39 -9.94 22.36
CA LYS A 423 4.68 -8.62 22.93
C LYS A 423 4.99 -8.72 24.42
N SER A 424 4.19 -9.48 25.17
CA SER A 424 4.38 -9.69 26.61
C SER A 424 5.68 -10.44 26.93
N ALA A 425 6.08 -11.39 26.09
CA ALA A 425 7.37 -12.07 26.17
C ALA A 425 8.54 -11.09 25.95
N ALA A 426 8.49 -10.27 24.89
CA ALA A 426 9.54 -9.28 24.61
C ALA A 426 9.63 -8.16 25.68
N GLU A 427 8.57 -7.91 26.44
CA GLU A 427 8.51 -6.94 27.55
C GLU A 427 8.77 -7.59 28.94
N ALA A 428 8.98 -8.91 29.01
CA ALA A 428 9.05 -9.66 30.26
C ALA A 428 10.33 -9.38 31.07
N LYS A 429 10.18 -9.17 32.39
CA LYS A 429 11.31 -8.94 33.31
C LYS A 429 11.90 -10.25 33.83
N GLY A 430 12.50 -11.03 32.93
CA GLY A 430 13.29 -12.23 33.26
C GLY A 430 12.84 -13.49 32.53
N LYS A 431 13.82 -14.39 32.29
CA LYS A 431 13.66 -15.57 31.40
C LYS A 431 12.52 -16.51 31.78
N ALA A 432 12.19 -16.63 33.08
CA ALA A 432 11.09 -17.48 33.54
C ALA A 432 9.70 -17.01 33.05
N LEU A 433 9.43 -15.70 33.12
CA LEU A 433 8.16 -15.12 32.66
C LEU A 433 8.11 -15.04 31.12
N GLU A 434 9.24 -14.75 30.48
CA GLU A 434 9.38 -14.84 29.02
C GLU A 434 9.07 -16.26 28.52
N SER A 435 9.64 -17.28 29.17
CA SER A 435 9.38 -18.70 28.90
C SER A 435 7.90 -19.07 29.08
N GLU A 436 7.23 -18.53 30.11
CA GLU A 436 5.81 -18.76 30.35
C GLU A 436 4.92 -18.21 29.21
N PHE A 437 5.21 -16.99 28.73
CA PHE A 437 4.49 -16.43 27.57
C PHE A 437 4.80 -17.18 26.27
N MET A 438 6.07 -17.56 26.05
CA MET A 438 6.47 -18.32 24.86
C MET A 438 5.89 -19.73 24.83
N LYS A 439 5.71 -20.38 25.99
CA LYS A 439 4.96 -21.66 26.11
C LYS A 439 3.50 -21.50 25.74
N GLN A 440 2.86 -20.38 26.11
CA GLN A 440 1.48 -20.09 25.69
C GLN A 440 1.38 -19.85 24.17
N VAL A 441 2.37 -19.18 23.55
CA VAL A 441 2.46 -19.09 22.07
C VAL A 441 2.59 -20.48 21.44
N GLY A 442 3.44 -21.35 22.00
CA GLY A 442 3.58 -22.73 21.55
C GLY A 442 2.30 -23.57 21.66
N GLN A 443 1.53 -23.39 22.75
CA GLN A 443 0.22 -24.01 22.91
C GLN A 443 -0.77 -23.56 21.82
N LEU A 444 -0.79 -22.28 21.47
CA LEU A 444 -1.62 -21.77 20.37
C LEU A 444 -1.20 -22.35 19.01
N MET A 445 0.08 -22.66 18.79
CA MET A 445 0.53 -23.36 17.57
C MET A 445 -0.09 -24.76 17.47
N TYR A 446 -0.12 -25.54 18.55
CA TYR A 446 -0.80 -26.84 18.56
C TYR A 446 -2.31 -26.70 18.29
N GLU A 447 -2.99 -25.71 18.91
CA GLU A 447 -4.42 -25.46 18.63
C GLU A 447 -4.68 -25.06 17.18
N THR A 448 -3.76 -24.33 16.54
CA THR A 448 -3.80 -24.06 15.10
C THR A 448 -3.59 -25.32 14.29
N HIS A 449 -2.62 -26.18 14.64
CA HIS A 449 -2.39 -27.44 13.95
C HIS A 449 -3.60 -28.38 14.02
N ASP A 450 -4.17 -28.60 15.21
CA ASP A 450 -5.38 -29.40 15.39
C ASP A 450 -6.54 -28.83 14.56
N SER A 451 -6.69 -27.49 14.53
CA SER A 451 -7.69 -26.83 13.69
C SER A 451 -7.44 -27.00 12.18
N LEU A 452 -6.19 -27.06 11.73
CA LEU A 452 -5.81 -27.26 10.33
C LEU A 452 -5.90 -28.72 9.89
N ARG A 453 -5.69 -29.67 10.81
CA ARG A 453 -5.94 -31.11 10.60
C ARG A 453 -7.44 -31.41 10.57
N ASP A 454 -8.16 -31.04 11.62
CA ASP A 454 -9.52 -31.53 11.87
C ASP A 454 -10.62 -30.67 11.21
N LEU A 455 -10.46 -29.34 11.16
CA LEU A 455 -11.47 -28.42 10.61
C LEU A 455 -11.15 -27.92 9.19
N TYR A 456 -9.87 -27.77 8.84
CA TYR A 456 -9.46 -27.33 7.50
C TYR A 456 -8.99 -28.45 6.57
N GLU A 457 -8.66 -29.62 7.13
CA GLU A 457 -8.24 -30.83 6.42
C GLU A 457 -7.11 -30.56 5.42
N ILE A 458 -6.01 -29.98 5.93
CA ILE A 458 -4.79 -29.72 5.16
C ILE A 458 -3.56 -30.45 5.71
N SER A 459 -3.71 -31.24 6.77
CA SER A 459 -2.61 -32.07 7.30
C SER A 459 -2.47 -33.40 6.58
N THR A 460 -1.38 -34.13 6.87
CA THR A 460 -1.08 -35.47 6.37
C THR A 460 -0.40 -36.29 7.45
N ASP A 461 -0.42 -37.62 7.34
CA ASP A 461 0.21 -38.54 8.30
C ASP A 461 1.70 -38.21 8.58
N ASP A 462 2.43 -37.74 7.56
CA ASP A 462 3.82 -37.29 7.68
C ASP A 462 3.97 -36.01 8.53
N ILE A 463 3.09 -35.04 8.31
CA ILE A 463 3.05 -33.78 9.06
C ILE A 463 2.70 -34.06 10.53
N ASP A 464 1.63 -34.82 10.76
CA ASP A 464 1.16 -35.19 12.09
C ASP A 464 2.26 -35.98 12.85
N ARG A 465 2.95 -36.91 12.17
CA ARG A 465 4.09 -37.65 12.72
C ARG A 465 5.25 -36.75 13.14
N VAL A 466 5.62 -35.75 12.34
CA VAL A 466 6.70 -34.81 12.70
C VAL A 466 6.28 -33.90 13.85
N VAL A 467 5.02 -33.47 13.91
CA VAL A 467 4.46 -32.76 15.06
C VAL A 467 4.52 -33.62 16.34
N ASP A 468 4.16 -34.90 16.27
CA ASP A 468 4.21 -35.83 17.40
C ASP A 468 5.63 -36.19 17.87
N ILE A 469 6.63 -36.13 16.97
CA ILE A 469 8.05 -36.25 17.33
C ILE A 469 8.51 -34.97 18.04
N ALA A 470 8.23 -33.80 17.46
CA ALA A 470 8.60 -32.51 18.05
C ALA A 470 7.97 -32.32 19.44
N LYS A 471 6.68 -32.65 19.60
CA LYS A 471 5.92 -32.53 20.85
C LYS A 471 6.45 -33.39 22.01
N ARG A 472 7.24 -34.43 21.72
CA ARG A 472 7.91 -35.29 22.72
C ARG A 472 9.34 -34.87 23.05
N SER A 473 9.92 -33.96 22.28
CA SER A 473 11.33 -33.55 22.40
C SER A 473 11.51 -32.48 23.49
N SER A 474 12.65 -32.48 24.19
CA SER A 474 12.93 -31.50 25.24
C SER A 474 13.03 -30.07 24.67
N GLY A 475 12.62 -29.07 25.47
CA GLY A 475 12.67 -27.66 25.08
C GLY A 475 11.67 -27.22 24.00
N VAL A 476 10.85 -28.13 23.44
CA VAL A 476 9.82 -27.79 22.44
C VAL A 476 8.57 -27.25 23.10
N TYR A 477 8.09 -26.10 22.62
CA TYR A 477 6.91 -25.42 23.15
C TYR A 477 5.68 -25.60 22.26
N GLY A 478 5.86 -25.70 20.94
CA GLY A 478 4.77 -25.74 19.96
C GLY A 478 5.21 -26.25 18.61
N ALA A 479 4.32 -26.94 17.89
CA ALA A 479 4.56 -27.36 16.51
C ALA A 479 3.27 -27.33 15.67
N ARG A 480 3.39 -26.98 14.37
CA ARG A 480 2.29 -26.97 13.40
C ARG A 480 2.75 -27.13 11.95
N VAL A 481 1.89 -27.68 11.09
CA VAL A 481 1.99 -27.51 9.62
C VAL A 481 2.13 -26.03 9.26
N MET A 482 2.93 -25.66 8.27
CA MET A 482 3.16 -24.28 7.81
C MET A 482 2.93 -24.13 6.30
N GLY A 483 2.25 -23.06 5.88
CA GLY A 483 1.86 -22.82 4.49
C GLY A 483 0.60 -23.60 4.10
N GLY A 484 0.37 -23.74 2.78
CA GLY A 484 -0.89 -24.26 2.22
C GLY A 484 -1.22 -25.75 2.46
N GLY A 485 -0.39 -26.47 3.22
CA GLY A 485 -0.61 -27.87 3.61
C GLY A 485 -0.54 -28.90 2.47
N PHE A 486 -1.15 -30.06 2.71
CA PHE A 486 -1.08 -31.28 1.89
C PHE A 486 0.36 -31.83 1.70
N GLY A 487 1.26 -31.45 2.61
CA GLY A 487 2.71 -31.57 2.52
C GLY A 487 3.37 -30.27 3.01
N GLY A 488 4.65 -30.07 2.69
CA GLY A 488 5.40 -28.86 3.02
C GLY A 488 6.20 -28.98 4.31
N ASN A 489 6.12 -27.96 5.17
CA ASN A 489 6.93 -27.84 6.39
C ASN A 489 6.08 -28.00 7.66
N VAL A 490 6.67 -28.57 8.71
CA VAL A 490 6.24 -28.41 10.10
C VAL A 490 7.12 -27.35 10.76
N LEU A 491 6.52 -26.24 11.21
CA LEU A 491 7.17 -25.22 12.03
C LEU A 491 7.11 -25.62 13.51
N VAL A 492 8.26 -25.56 14.18
CA VAL A 492 8.45 -25.87 15.60
C VAL A 492 9.06 -24.67 16.32
N LEU A 493 8.52 -24.32 17.48
CA LEU A 493 9.09 -23.37 18.44
C LEU A 493 9.83 -24.15 19.53
N VAL A 494 11.14 -23.89 19.68
CA VAL A 494 12.03 -24.59 20.60
C VAL A 494 13.00 -23.62 21.30
N GLU A 495 13.40 -23.91 22.53
CA GLU A 495 14.51 -23.23 23.22
C GLU A 495 15.86 -23.53 22.54
N ASP A 496 16.83 -22.60 22.64
CA ASP A 496 18.15 -22.73 21.99
C ASP A 496 18.88 -24.00 22.42
N GLU A 497 18.71 -24.41 23.67
CA GLU A 497 19.27 -25.63 24.26
C GLU A 497 18.66 -26.92 23.68
N GLY A 498 17.39 -26.89 23.27
CA GLY A 498 16.65 -28.03 22.72
C GLY A 498 16.89 -28.29 21.22
N VAL A 499 17.47 -27.33 20.50
CA VAL A 499 17.67 -27.37 19.04
C VAL A 499 18.36 -28.65 18.57
N SER A 500 19.45 -29.06 19.23
CA SER A 500 20.25 -30.20 18.78
C SER A 500 19.54 -31.54 19.01
N GLU A 501 18.94 -31.73 20.18
CA GLU A 501 18.17 -32.92 20.54
C GLU A 501 16.98 -33.12 19.59
N LEU A 502 16.25 -32.03 19.29
CA LEU A 502 15.11 -32.05 18.38
C LEU A 502 15.54 -32.47 16.96
N ILE A 503 16.63 -31.90 16.42
CA ILE A 503 17.14 -32.24 15.09
C ILE A 503 17.58 -33.71 15.02
N GLU A 504 18.33 -34.19 16.02
CA GLU A 504 18.76 -35.59 16.09
C GLU A 504 17.55 -36.55 16.19
N THR A 505 16.53 -36.18 16.95
CA THR A 505 15.32 -36.99 17.14
C THR A 505 14.49 -37.06 15.86
N VAL A 506 14.29 -35.94 15.14
CA VAL A 506 13.56 -35.94 13.86
C VAL A 506 14.36 -36.64 12.75
N GLU A 507 15.69 -36.46 12.68
CA GLU A 507 16.55 -37.25 11.78
C GLU A 507 16.41 -38.76 12.04
N LYS A 508 16.42 -39.18 13.30
CA LYS A 508 16.34 -40.60 13.68
C LYS A 508 14.94 -41.21 13.53
N GLU A 509 13.87 -40.49 13.90
CA GLU A 509 12.51 -41.04 13.97
C GLU A 509 11.66 -40.75 12.71
N TYR A 510 12.03 -39.76 11.90
CA TYR A 510 11.31 -39.40 10.67
C TYR A 510 12.12 -39.62 9.39
N TYR A 511 13.29 -38.99 9.23
CA TYR A 511 14.04 -39.03 7.96
C TYR A 511 14.78 -40.35 7.71
N ALA A 512 15.58 -40.84 8.67
CA ALA A 512 16.38 -42.05 8.50
C ALA A 512 15.55 -43.33 8.20
N PRO A 513 14.34 -43.55 8.79
CA PRO A 513 13.47 -44.67 8.41
C PRO A 513 12.98 -44.63 6.95
N GLN A 514 13.03 -43.46 6.30
CA GLN A 514 12.71 -43.26 4.89
C GLN A 514 13.95 -43.34 3.97
N GLY A 515 15.15 -43.59 4.54
CA GLY A 515 16.41 -43.53 3.81
C GLY A 515 16.89 -42.10 3.47
N ARG A 516 16.31 -41.09 4.11
CA ARG A 516 16.59 -39.66 3.91
C ARG A 516 17.52 -39.11 5.00
N SER A 517 18.09 -37.93 4.76
CA SER A 517 18.74 -37.12 5.80
C SER A 517 18.37 -35.65 5.62
N GLY A 518 17.58 -35.14 6.57
CA GLY A 518 17.05 -33.79 6.52
C GLY A 518 18.14 -32.71 6.48
N LEU A 519 19.25 -32.92 7.18
CA LEU A 519 20.41 -32.01 7.15
C LEU A 519 21.13 -32.00 5.80
N LYS A 520 21.26 -33.15 5.13
CA LYS A 520 21.94 -33.23 3.82
C LYS A 520 21.06 -32.75 2.67
N GLU A 521 19.75 -32.90 2.81
CA GLU A 521 18.73 -32.50 1.82
C GLU A 521 18.27 -31.04 2.00
N ASN A 522 18.86 -30.26 2.91
CA ASN A 522 18.40 -28.91 3.31
C ASN A 522 16.89 -28.86 3.66
N SER A 523 16.37 -29.96 4.22
CA SER A 523 14.97 -30.09 4.66
C SER A 523 14.75 -29.55 6.07
N ILE A 524 15.78 -29.06 6.75
CA ILE A 524 15.72 -28.50 8.10
C ILE A 524 16.22 -27.05 8.05
N LEU A 525 15.38 -26.09 8.41
CA LEU A 525 15.73 -24.66 8.43
C LEU A 525 15.62 -24.11 9.85
N ILE A 526 16.69 -23.51 10.38
CA ILE A 526 16.72 -22.89 11.71
C ILE A 526 16.64 -21.37 11.53
N SER A 527 15.48 -20.77 11.79
CA SER A 527 15.23 -19.35 11.49
C SER A 527 15.09 -18.46 12.73
N THR A 528 15.54 -17.21 12.59
CA THR A 528 15.23 -16.06 13.45
C THR A 528 14.64 -14.90 12.64
N PRO A 529 13.96 -13.92 13.28
CA PRO A 529 13.43 -12.74 12.58
C PRO A 529 14.51 -11.80 12.02
N GLY A 530 14.48 -11.58 10.71
CA GLY A 530 15.39 -10.77 9.92
C GLY A 530 14.69 -9.76 9.00
N ASP A 531 15.51 -8.96 8.30
CA ASP A 531 15.04 -7.88 7.42
C ASP A 531 14.45 -8.38 6.08
N GLY A 532 13.55 -7.59 5.53
CA GLY A 532 12.87 -7.80 4.24
C GLY A 532 13.74 -7.57 3.00
N VAL A 533 13.04 -7.35 1.87
CA VAL A 533 13.61 -7.18 0.54
C VAL A 533 14.43 -5.92 0.45
N MET A 534 15.63 -6.03 -0.12
CA MET A 534 16.56 -4.91 -0.27
C MET A 534 17.53 -5.12 -1.42
N THR A 535 18.04 -4.02 -1.97
CA THR A 535 19.21 -4.03 -2.85
C THR A 535 20.49 -4.17 -2.01
N VAL A 536 21.47 -4.88 -2.56
CA VAL A 536 22.79 -5.06 -1.92
C VAL A 536 23.64 -3.81 -2.18
N PRO A 537 24.28 -3.21 -1.15
CA PRO A 537 25.07 -1.99 -1.33
C PRO A 537 26.39 -2.25 -2.07
N ILE A 538 26.60 -1.54 -3.19
CA ILE A 538 27.84 -1.58 -3.99
C ILE A 538 28.64 -0.30 -3.74
N GLY A 539 29.59 -0.37 -2.79
CA GLY A 539 30.54 0.73 -2.53
C GLY A 539 29.99 1.88 -1.67
N SER A 540 30.70 3.01 -1.66
CA SER A 540 30.43 4.16 -0.79
C SER A 540 29.19 4.99 -1.18
N SER A 541 28.66 4.78 -2.39
CA SER A 541 27.32 5.22 -2.75
C SER A 541 26.29 4.23 -2.19
N VAL A 542 25.95 4.44 -0.92
CA VAL A 542 24.65 3.99 -0.41
C VAL A 542 23.60 4.64 -1.33
N VAL A 543 22.94 3.85 -2.19
CA VAL A 543 21.64 4.25 -2.73
C VAL A 543 20.79 4.57 -1.51
N PRO A 544 20.29 5.82 -1.33
CA PRO A 544 19.78 6.22 -0.04
C PRO A 544 18.73 5.23 0.46
N GLU A 545 18.95 4.64 1.63
CA GLU A 545 17.82 4.17 2.44
C GLU A 545 16.86 5.35 2.49
N SER A 546 15.63 5.17 1.99
CA SER A 546 14.62 6.22 2.06
C SER A 546 14.52 6.64 3.52
N ASN A 547 14.92 7.88 3.78
CA ASN A 547 15.47 8.29 5.06
C ASN A 547 14.60 7.78 6.23
N PRO A 548 15.13 7.01 7.21
CA PRO A 548 14.31 6.48 8.29
C PRO A 548 13.55 7.56 9.08
N SER A 549 14.03 8.82 9.09
CA SER A 549 13.31 9.96 9.67
C SER A 549 12.25 10.57 8.74
N ALA A 550 12.30 10.34 7.43
CA ALA A 550 11.21 10.63 6.50
C ALA A 550 10.10 9.55 6.56
N ASN A 551 10.49 8.27 6.68
CA ASN A 551 9.55 7.16 6.86
C ASN A 551 8.79 7.21 8.22
N ARG A 552 9.28 7.97 9.21
CA ARG A 552 8.54 8.22 10.47
C ARG A 552 7.40 9.24 10.36
N LYS A 553 7.24 9.97 9.24
CA LYS A 553 6.13 10.94 9.04
C LYS A 553 5.12 10.54 7.97
N ARG A 554 5.37 9.51 7.16
CA ARG A 554 4.41 9.00 6.16
C ARG A 554 3.45 7.94 6.71
N ARG A 555 2.68 8.28 7.76
CA ARG A 555 1.68 7.38 8.36
C ARG A 555 0.28 7.52 7.74
N TYR A 556 0.20 7.47 6.41
CA TYR A 556 -1.07 7.42 5.66
C TYR A 556 -1.55 5.97 5.49
N CYS A 557 -1.83 5.28 6.60
CA CYS A 557 -2.37 3.91 6.56
C CYS A 557 -3.66 3.85 5.72
N ARG A 558 -3.69 2.95 4.72
CA ARG A 558 -4.90 2.56 3.97
C ARG A 558 -5.68 1.48 4.74
N CYS A 559 -6.18 1.88 5.91
CA CYS A 559 -7.16 1.12 6.67
C CYS A 559 -8.55 1.19 6.00
N PRO A 560 -9.35 0.12 5.76
CA PRO A 560 -10.75 0.15 5.35
C PRO A 560 -11.83 0.27 6.42
N ILE A 561 -11.52 0.26 7.74
CA ILE A 561 -12.30 1.17 8.61
C ILE A 561 -12.05 2.56 8.09
N ARG A 562 -10.80 2.98 7.91
CA ARG A 562 -10.51 4.32 7.39
C ARG A 562 -10.96 4.52 5.94
N GLU A 563 -11.12 3.50 5.10
CA GLU A 563 -11.55 3.64 3.70
C GLU A 563 -13.08 3.59 3.59
N SER A 564 -13.77 2.78 4.41
CA SER A 564 -15.22 2.90 4.57
C SER A 564 -15.59 4.21 5.28
N VAL A 565 -14.83 4.64 6.30
CA VAL A 565 -14.98 5.94 6.97
C VAL A 565 -14.57 7.11 6.07
N ARG A 566 -13.55 6.97 5.20
CA ARG A 566 -13.23 7.94 4.14
C ARG A 566 -14.31 7.95 3.08
N GLN A 567 -14.87 6.81 2.69
CA GLN A 567 -15.98 6.77 1.74
C GLN A 567 -17.24 7.39 2.34
N ILE A 568 -17.51 7.18 3.63
CA ILE A 568 -18.54 7.90 4.38
C ILE A 568 -18.19 9.39 4.41
N LEU A 569 -16.96 9.79 4.72
CA LEU A 569 -16.54 11.18 4.75
C LEU A 569 -16.67 11.84 3.36
N ILE A 570 -16.26 11.18 2.28
CA ILE A 570 -16.44 11.60 0.87
C ILE A 570 -17.93 11.76 0.56
N ASN A 571 -18.77 10.78 0.93
CA ASN A 571 -20.20 10.81 0.65
C ASN A 571 -20.92 11.91 1.45
N GLN A 572 -20.56 12.10 2.73
CA GLN A 572 -21.13 13.12 3.61
C GLN A 572 -20.65 14.52 3.23
N THR A 573 -19.37 14.68 2.88
CA THR A 573 -18.82 15.98 2.45
C THR A 573 -19.38 16.43 1.10
N ASN A 574 -19.62 15.48 0.19
CA ASN A 574 -20.25 15.78 -1.10
C ASN A 574 -21.79 15.88 -1.05
N ASP A 575 -22.45 15.44 0.02
CA ASP A 575 -23.88 15.74 0.25
C ASP A 575 -24.07 17.19 0.72
N TRP A 576 -23.82 18.11 -0.21
CA TRP A 576 -23.91 19.54 0.01
C TRP A 576 -25.27 19.98 0.54
N LYS A 577 -26.36 19.35 0.11
CA LYS A 577 -27.73 19.71 0.50
C LYS A 577 -27.94 19.57 2.00
N SER A 578 -27.38 18.52 2.60
CA SER A 578 -27.49 18.19 4.02
C SER A 578 -26.30 18.64 4.86
N TRP A 579 -25.39 19.46 4.31
CA TRP A 579 -24.10 19.77 4.94
C TRP A 579 -24.23 20.27 6.39
N GLU A 580 -25.09 21.25 6.67
CA GLU A 580 -25.22 21.89 8.00
C GLU A 580 -25.71 20.88 9.06
N ALA A 581 -26.55 19.92 8.65
CA ALA A 581 -26.99 18.83 9.52
C ALA A 581 -25.89 17.79 9.78
N ASN A 582 -24.93 17.65 8.85
CA ASN A 582 -23.85 16.67 8.90
C ASN A 582 -22.50 17.26 9.36
N GLU A 583 -22.32 18.58 9.46
CA GLU A 583 -21.02 19.21 9.67
C GLU A 583 -20.30 18.65 10.91
N ARG A 584 -20.98 18.60 12.06
CA ARG A 584 -20.42 18.03 13.30
C ARG A 584 -19.90 16.61 13.12
N LYS A 585 -20.63 15.79 12.33
CA LYS A 585 -20.26 14.41 12.03
C LYS A 585 -19.08 14.34 11.04
N ILE A 586 -19.09 15.17 10.00
CA ILE A 586 -17.99 15.30 9.02
C ILE A 586 -16.69 15.68 9.73
N ILE A 587 -16.74 16.67 10.61
CA ILE A 587 -15.60 17.15 11.39
C ILE A 587 -15.10 16.07 12.35
N ASN A 588 -15.97 15.43 13.14
CA ASN A 588 -15.58 14.31 14.00
C ASN A 588 -14.90 13.18 13.20
N LEU A 589 -15.48 12.75 12.07
CA LEU A 589 -14.91 11.70 11.22
C LEU A 589 -13.52 12.10 10.67
N ALA A 590 -13.33 13.37 10.30
CA ALA A 590 -12.02 13.86 9.87
C ALA A 590 -11.01 13.86 11.02
N SER A 591 -11.39 14.36 12.20
CA SER A 591 -10.58 14.34 13.42
C SER A 591 -10.16 12.91 13.83
N ASP A 592 -11.09 11.95 13.82
CA ASP A 592 -10.84 10.53 14.12
C ASP A 592 -9.88 9.87 13.12
N LEU A 593 -10.03 10.18 11.82
CA LEU A 593 -9.12 9.72 10.77
C LEU A 593 -7.70 10.26 10.95
N LEU A 594 -7.57 11.49 11.45
CA LEU A 594 -6.28 12.16 11.66
C LEU A 594 -5.66 11.93 13.05
N LEU A 595 -6.43 11.40 14.01
CA LEU A 595 -6.07 11.30 15.42
C LEU A 595 -5.75 12.67 16.03
N MET A 596 -6.60 13.66 15.73
CA MET A 596 -6.44 15.06 16.12
C MET A 596 -7.71 15.60 16.80
N ASP A 597 -7.56 16.63 17.64
CA ASP A 597 -8.68 17.41 18.18
C ASP A 597 -8.91 18.65 17.30
N GLU A 598 -10.18 19.03 17.09
CA GLU A 598 -10.57 20.25 16.35
C GLU A 598 -9.96 21.51 17.00
N SER A 599 -9.77 21.50 18.33
CA SER A 599 -9.18 22.62 19.07
C SER A 599 -7.68 22.84 18.80
N ASN A 600 -6.98 21.86 18.23
CA ASN A 600 -5.52 21.87 18.03
C ASN A 600 -5.13 21.46 16.60
N PHE A 601 -5.70 22.16 15.62
CA PHE A 601 -5.42 21.94 14.21
C PHE A 601 -3.91 22.00 13.88
N GLN A 602 -3.39 20.95 13.26
CA GLN A 602 -2.03 20.85 12.74
C GLN A 602 -2.06 20.10 11.39
N PRO A 603 -1.53 20.67 10.29
CA PRO A 603 -1.38 19.91 9.05
C PRO A 603 -0.43 18.71 9.21
N ILE A 604 -0.80 17.57 8.64
CA ILE A 604 -0.01 16.31 8.67
C ILE A 604 0.97 16.26 7.48
N ARG A 605 0.53 16.70 6.30
CA ARG A 605 1.43 17.05 5.20
C ARG A 605 1.78 18.53 5.28
N PRO A 606 3.03 18.93 4.90
CA PRO A 606 3.38 20.33 4.81
C PRO A 606 2.51 21.03 3.76
N ILE A 607 2.27 22.32 3.96
CA ILE A 607 1.38 23.13 3.14
C ILE A 607 2.18 24.24 2.47
N LYS A 608 2.17 24.33 1.13
CA LYS A 608 2.79 25.45 0.39
C LYS A 608 1.73 26.26 -0.37
N PRO A 609 1.41 27.50 0.04
CA PRO A 609 0.39 28.31 -0.61
C PRO A 609 0.81 28.90 -1.96
N ILE A 610 -0.16 29.09 -2.86
CA ILE A 610 -0.07 29.93 -4.06
C ILE A 610 -1.14 31.02 -3.96
N ILE A 611 -0.72 32.27 -3.82
CA ILE A 611 -1.61 33.44 -3.80
C ILE A 611 -1.57 34.09 -5.18
N VAL A 612 -2.68 34.01 -5.92
CA VAL A 612 -2.73 34.54 -7.29
C VAL A 612 -3.19 35.99 -7.30
N ALA A 613 -2.31 36.87 -7.77
CA ALA A 613 -2.44 38.33 -7.81
C ALA A 613 -2.19 38.93 -9.21
N ALA A 614 -2.01 38.10 -10.25
CA ALA A 614 -1.74 38.50 -11.63
C ALA A 614 -2.98 38.93 -12.45
N GLY A 615 -4.17 39.03 -11.84
CA GLY A 615 -5.41 39.31 -12.56
C GLY A 615 -5.54 40.77 -13.03
N LYS A 616 -5.65 40.99 -14.34
CA LYS A 616 -5.80 42.32 -15.00
C LYS A 616 -6.90 43.23 -14.42
N GLY A 617 -7.96 42.66 -13.85
CA GLY A 617 -8.95 43.43 -13.09
C GLY A 617 -9.91 44.33 -13.88
N GLN A 618 -9.91 44.29 -15.22
CA GLN A 618 -10.68 45.15 -16.16
C GLN A 618 -12.04 45.65 -15.64
N ARG A 619 -12.96 44.75 -15.26
CA ARG A 619 -14.30 45.10 -14.72
C ARG A 619 -14.30 46.06 -13.52
N ALA A 620 -13.22 46.09 -12.75
CA ALA A 620 -13.07 47.03 -11.63
C ALA A 620 -12.53 48.38 -12.09
N GLN A 621 -11.58 48.40 -13.03
CA GLN A 621 -11.07 49.62 -13.67
C GLN A 621 -12.20 50.35 -14.40
N GLU A 622 -13.05 49.61 -15.13
CA GLU A 622 -14.30 50.10 -15.75
C GLU A 622 -15.29 50.69 -14.72
N SER A 623 -15.20 50.29 -13.45
CA SER A 623 -16.01 50.84 -12.34
C SER A 623 -15.35 52.01 -11.59
N GLY A 624 -14.22 52.53 -12.08
CA GLY A 624 -13.48 53.62 -11.44
C GLY A 624 -12.49 53.20 -10.35
N LEU A 625 -12.15 51.90 -10.23
CA LEU A 625 -11.15 51.42 -9.28
C LEU A 625 -9.73 51.54 -9.88
N GLU A 626 -9.04 52.63 -9.56
CA GLU A 626 -7.67 52.89 -10.06
C GLU A 626 -6.59 51.98 -9.41
N THR A 627 -6.82 51.53 -8.17
CA THR A 627 -5.87 50.67 -7.44
C THR A 627 -6.03 49.19 -7.84
N PRO A 628 -4.93 48.45 -8.13
CA PRO A 628 -5.00 47.00 -8.39
C PRO A 628 -5.69 46.26 -7.25
N LYS A 629 -6.61 45.32 -7.57
CA LYS A 629 -7.45 44.60 -6.59
C LYS A 629 -6.70 44.04 -5.36
N PRO A 630 -5.50 43.43 -5.48
CA PRO A 630 -4.77 42.90 -4.32
C PRO A 630 -4.35 44.00 -3.32
N LEU A 631 -4.22 45.24 -3.79
CA LEU A 631 -3.72 46.40 -3.03
C LEU A 631 -4.84 47.33 -2.54
N VAL A 632 -6.09 47.10 -2.94
CA VAL A 632 -7.26 47.83 -2.43
C VAL A 632 -7.37 47.63 -0.92
N LYS A 633 -7.46 48.74 -0.18
CA LYS A 633 -7.63 48.72 1.27
C LYS A 633 -9.10 48.50 1.63
N ILE A 634 -9.32 47.58 2.56
CA ILE A 634 -10.60 47.24 3.17
C ILE A 634 -10.35 47.21 4.68
N ALA A 635 -11.09 47.98 5.46
CA ALA A 635 -10.80 48.25 6.86
C ALA A 635 -9.35 48.72 7.08
N GLY A 636 -8.85 49.58 6.18
CA GLY A 636 -7.49 50.13 6.19
C GLY A 636 -6.37 49.18 5.73
N LYS A 637 -6.63 47.89 5.58
CA LYS A 637 -5.65 46.84 5.25
C LYS A 637 -5.81 46.34 3.80
N PRO A 638 -4.73 46.15 3.01
CA PRO A 638 -4.86 45.72 1.61
C PRO A 638 -5.40 44.29 1.48
N ALA A 639 -6.20 44.01 0.46
CA ALA A 639 -6.91 42.74 0.26
C ALA A 639 -6.01 41.50 0.33
N ILE A 640 -4.83 41.53 -0.30
CA ILE A 640 -3.86 40.41 -0.27
C ILE A 640 -3.32 40.14 1.13
N VAL A 641 -3.29 41.16 1.99
CA VAL A 641 -2.74 41.07 3.35
C VAL A 641 -3.77 40.46 4.30
N HIS A 642 -5.07 40.65 4.06
CA HIS A 642 -6.12 39.87 4.73
C HIS A 642 -5.98 38.38 4.44
N VAL A 643 -5.75 38.02 3.16
CA VAL A 643 -5.51 36.62 2.76
C VAL A 643 -4.23 36.06 3.39
N LEU A 644 -3.14 36.83 3.42
CA LEU A 644 -1.87 36.36 3.98
C LEU A 644 -1.89 36.21 5.51
N ASP A 645 -2.64 37.02 6.26
CA ASP A 645 -2.85 36.78 7.70
C ASP A 645 -3.44 35.39 7.96
N ILE A 646 -4.50 35.05 7.21
CA ILE A 646 -5.20 33.76 7.34
C ILE A 646 -4.24 32.62 6.98
N VAL A 647 -3.53 32.75 5.87
CA VAL A 647 -2.62 31.72 5.37
C VAL A 647 -1.41 31.52 6.29
N CYS A 648 -0.77 32.60 6.73
CA CYS A 648 0.37 32.54 7.65
C CYS A 648 -0.01 32.17 9.09
N SER A 649 -1.30 32.10 9.43
CA SER A 649 -1.77 31.51 10.69
C SER A 649 -1.78 29.97 10.69
N ILE A 650 -1.61 29.32 9.54
CA ILE A 650 -1.54 27.86 9.42
C ILE A 650 -0.23 27.35 10.05
N PRO A 651 -0.28 26.38 10.99
CA PRO A 651 0.94 25.80 11.57
C PRO A 651 1.78 25.02 10.55
N ASN A 652 3.10 25.07 10.70
CA ASN A 652 4.08 24.36 9.84
C ASN A 652 3.92 24.66 8.33
N LEU A 653 3.58 25.91 8.01
CA LEU A 653 3.44 26.39 6.64
C LEU A 653 4.80 26.56 5.94
N GLU A 654 4.89 26.10 4.69
CA GLU A 654 5.99 26.43 3.79
C GLU A 654 5.84 27.83 3.19
N LYS A 655 6.96 28.41 2.75
CA LYS A 655 7.03 29.78 2.22
C LYS A 655 6.00 30.03 1.10
N PRO A 656 5.04 30.96 1.26
CA PRO A 656 4.01 31.22 0.25
C PRO A 656 4.58 31.74 -1.07
N ILE A 657 3.99 31.32 -2.18
CA ILE A 657 4.30 31.81 -3.53
C ILE A 657 3.26 32.85 -3.94
N ILE A 658 3.68 34.06 -4.27
CA ILE A 658 2.81 35.11 -4.81
C ILE A 658 2.98 35.17 -6.33
N VAL A 659 1.91 34.89 -7.08
CA VAL A 659 1.92 35.03 -8.54
C VAL A 659 1.46 36.43 -8.92
N VAL A 660 2.33 37.21 -9.53
CA VAL A 660 2.11 38.63 -9.87
C VAL A 660 2.14 38.86 -11.38
N SER A 661 1.51 39.94 -11.86
CA SER A 661 1.76 40.45 -13.22
C SER A 661 2.98 41.38 -13.21
N PRO A 662 3.64 41.65 -14.35
CA PRO A 662 4.80 42.53 -14.41
C PRO A 662 4.53 43.95 -13.89
N GLU A 663 3.31 44.45 -14.08
CA GLU A 663 2.89 45.79 -13.63
C GLU A 663 2.58 45.82 -12.12
N GLY A 664 2.12 44.69 -11.56
CA GLY A 664 1.78 44.56 -10.14
C GLY A 664 2.95 44.22 -9.22
N GLU A 665 4.01 43.60 -9.75
CA GLU A 665 5.15 43.05 -9.00
C GLU A 665 5.73 44.05 -7.99
N SER A 666 6.21 45.20 -8.46
CA SER A 666 6.92 46.17 -7.61
C SER A 666 6.05 46.70 -6.47
N ALA A 667 4.76 46.96 -6.72
CA ALA A 667 3.83 47.50 -5.73
C ALA A 667 3.41 46.44 -4.69
N ILE A 668 3.22 45.19 -5.13
CA ILE A 668 2.93 44.06 -4.24
C ILE A 668 4.16 43.73 -3.39
N GLN A 669 5.35 43.68 -3.98
CA GLN A 669 6.60 43.42 -3.28
C GLN A 669 6.91 44.50 -2.23
N ALA A 670 6.71 45.78 -2.57
CA ALA A 670 6.87 46.90 -1.61
C ALA A 670 5.87 46.85 -0.44
N THR A 671 4.69 46.24 -0.65
CA THR A 671 3.66 46.04 0.38
C THR A 671 3.98 44.86 1.30
N LEU A 672 4.44 43.73 0.75
CA LEU A 672 4.59 42.48 1.50
C LEU A 672 5.98 42.28 2.14
N SER A 673 7.06 42.74 1.51
CA SER A 673 8.45 42.48 1.93
C SER A 673 8.83 42.96 3.34
N LYS A 674 8.01 43.82 3.95
CA LYS A 674 8.20 44.32 5.32
C LYS A 674 7.58 43.43 6.39
N HIS A 675 6.71 42.49 6.01
CA HIS A 675 5.80 41.80 6.94
C HIS A 675 5.68 40.29 6.70
N TYR A 676 5.97 39.78 5.50
CA TYR A 676 5.84 38.36 5.16
C TYR A 676 7.07 37.86 4.41
N ASP A 677 7.56 36.68 4.79
CA ASP A 677 8.56 35.97 4.00
C ASP A 677 7.85 35.17 2.89
N VAL A 678 7.98 35.60 1.64
CA VAL A 678 7.26 35.02 0.48
C VAL A 678 8.19 34.90 -0.73
N GLU A 679 7.87 33.96 -1.62
CA GLU A 679 8.46 33.85 -2.96
C GLU A 679 7.60 34.57 -4.00
N TYR A 680 8.20 35.07 -5.07
CA TYR A 680 7.49 35.70 -6.19
C TYR A 680 7.65 34.89 -7.47
N VAL A 681 6.59 34.84 -8.27
CA VAL A 681 6.54 34.25 -9.60
C VAL A 681 5.79 35.22 -10.52
N ILE A 682 6.38 35.56 -11.68
CA ILE A 682 5.80 36.53 -12.61
C ILE A 682 5.04 35.79 -13.71
N GLN A 683 3.72 35.99 -13.80
CA GLN A 683 2.95 35.64 -14.99
C GLN A 683 3.15 36.73 -16.05
N ARG A 684 4.08 36.51 -16.98
CA ARG A 684 4.45 37.50 -18.01
C ARG A 684 3.31 37.84 -18.97
N GLU A 685 2.50 36.85 -19.33
CA GLU A 685 1.36 36.99 -20.23
C GLU A 685 0.11 36.51 -19.50
N ALA A 686 -0.90 37.36 -19.37
CA ALA A 686 -2.14 37.03 -18.66
C ALA A 686 -3.02 36.06 -19.49
N LYS A 687 -2.64 34.79 -19.53
CA LYS A 687 -3.33 33.70 -20.26
C LYS A 687 -4.29 32.89 -19.36
N GLY A 688 -4.95 33.58 -18.43
CA GLY A 688 -5.91 32.97 -17.48
C GLY A 688 -5.33 32.62 -16.11
N THR A 689 -6.22 32.24 -15.20
CA THR A 689 -5.89 31.91 -13.80
C THR A 689 -5.19 30.57 -13.65
N GLY A 690 -5.49 29.58 -14.50
CA GLY A 690 -4.79 28.29 -14.51
C GLY A 690 -3.35 28.43 -14.96
N ASP A 691 -3.10 29.29 -15.95
CA ASP A 691 -1.74 29.62 -16.38
C ASP A 691 -0.95 30.32 -15.26
N ALA A 692 -1.58 31.23 -14.51
CA ALA A 692 -0.95 31.90 -13.38
C ALA A 692 -0.48 30.90 -12.32
N VAL A 693 -1.32 29.91 -11.96
CA VAL A 693 -0.93 28.82 -11.04
C VAL A 693 0.18 27.96 -11.67
N TYR A 694 0.11 27.70 -12.97
CA TYR A 694 1.10 26.89 -13.70
C TYR A 694 2.52 27.48 -13.65
N GLN A 695 2.67 28.81 -13.67
CA GLN A 695 3.98 29.45 -13.53
C GLN A 695 4.73 29.06 -12.23
N ALA A 696 4.00 28.66 -11.18
CA ALA A 696 4.59 28.23 -9.90
C ALA A 696 5.26 26.84 -9.96
N LYS A 697 5.12 26.07 -11.05
CA LYS A 697 5.64 24.69 -11.19
C LYS A 697 7.12 24.54 -10.81
N SER A 698 7.96 25.45 -11.28
CA SER A 698 9.40 25.46 -10.97
C SER A 698 9.72 25.62 -9.47
N LYS A 699 8.84 26.26 -8.70
CA LYS A 699 8.97 26.50 -7.25
C LYS A 699 8.39 25.38 -6.38
N LEU A 700 7.85 24.35 -7.02
CA LEU A 700 7.14 23.23 -6.42
C LEU A 700 7.61 21.86 -6.91
N GLN A 701 8.58 21.79 -7.83
CA GLN A 701 9.09 20.53 -8.40
C GLN A 701 9.60 19.53 -7.32
N ASP A 702 10.21 20.05 -6.25
CA ASP A 702 10.83 19.28 -5.16
C ASP A 702 9.95 19.25 -3.89
N PHE A 703 8.71 19.75 -3.96
CA PHE A 703 7.80 19.87 -2.82
C PHE A 703 6.89 18.63 -2.68
N ASP A 704 6.97 17.93 -1.55
CA ASP A 704 6.12 16.78 -1.21
C ASP A 704 5.11 17.17 -0.13
N GLY A 705 3.94 17.65 -0.56
CA GLY A 705 2.89 18.14 0.34
C GLY A 705 1.64 18.61 -0.39
N ASP A 706 0.78 19.35 0.32
CA ASP A 706 -0.42 19.95 -0.25
C ASP A 706 -0.19 21.41 -0.62
N VAL A 707 -0.80 21.83 -1.73
CA VAL A 707 -0.78 23.19 -2.24
C VAL A 707 -2.16 23.82 -2.03
N ILE A 708 -2.19 25.03 -1.47
CA ILE A 708 -3.43 25.80 -1.33
C ILE A 708 -3.37 27.00 -2.27
N VAL A 709 -4.22 26.98 -3.31
CA VAL A 709 -4.39 28.11 -4.23
C VAL A 709 -5.47 29.04 -3.69
N ILE A 710 -5.20 30.34 -3.59
CA ILE A 710 -6.16 31.35 -3.12
C ILE A 710 -6.13 32.61 -3.98
N TRP A 711 -7.30 33.20 -4.22
CA TRP A 711 -7.43 34.51 -4.86
C TRP A 711 -7.06 35.67 -3.91
N SER A 712 -6.06 36.46 -4.29
CA SER A 712 -5.57 37.62 -3.51
C SER A 712 -6.58 38.74 -3.25
N ALA A 713 -7.72 38.75 -3.95
CA ALA A 713 -8.74 39.80 -3.87
C ALA A 713 -10.00 39.36 -3.09
N GLN A 714 -9.80 38.47 -2.10
CA GLN A 714 -10.88 37.80 -1.37
C GLN A 714 -10.69 37.88 0.15
N PRO A 715 -10.88 39.06 0.75
CA PRO A 715 -10.54 39.34 2.14
C PRO A 715 -11.55 38.77 3.15
N ALA A 716 -12.72 38.32 2.70
CA ALA A 716 -13.80 37.83 3.56
C ALA A 716 -13.70 36.33 3.90
N ILE A 717 -12.67 35.62 3.43
CA ILE A 717 -12.44 34.21 3.80
C ILE A 717 -12.17 34.13 5.32
N ARG A 718 -12.70 33.11 6.00
CA ARG A 718 -12.45 32.90 7.43
C ARG A 718 -11.37 31.83 7.67
N PRO A 719 -10.50 31.96 8.70
CA PRO A 719 -9.48 30.96 9.03
C PRO A 719 -10.03 29.54 9.23
N GLN A 720 -11.18 29.43 9.90
CA GLN A 720 -11.83 28.15 10.19
C GLN A 720 -12.22 27.41 8.91
N THR A 721 -12.67 28.13 7.88
CA THR A 721 -13.02 27.57 6.57
C THR A 721 -11.79 26.99 5.87
N VAL A 722 -10.65 27.67 5.94
CA VAL A 722 -9.38 27.20 5.38
C VAL A 722 -8.86 25.98 6.15
N TRP A 723 -8.81 26.04 7.48
CA TRP A 723 -8.33 24.94 8.33
C TRP A 723 -9.19 23.67 8.17
N LYS A 724 -10.53 23.80 8.20
CA LYS A 724 -11.46 22.67 7.95
C LYS A 724 -11.27 22.07 6.56
N SER A 725 -11.00 22.89 5.54
CA SER A 725 -10.73 22.42 4.17
C SER A 725 -9.46 21.56 4.10
N ILE A 726 -8.38 22.00 4.74
CA ILE A 726 -7.11 21.26 4.83
C ILE A 726 -7.32 19.95 5.60
N MET A 727 -7.97 20.03 6.77
CA MET A 727 -8.24 18.88 7.63
C MET A 727 -9.02 17.79 6.89
N ILE A 728 -10.11 18.15 6.20
CA ILE A 728 -10.92 17.21 5.44
C ILE A 728 -10.16 16.67 4.22
N HIS A 729 -9.39 17.52 3.51
CA HIS A 729 -8.54 17.10 2.40
C HIS A 729 -7.50 16.03 2.83
N GLN A 730 -6.82 16.26 3.95
CA GLN A 730 -5.84 15.34 4.51
C GLN A 730 -6.47 14.09 5.15
N ALA A 731 -7.67 14.19 5.74
CA ALA A 731 -8.40 13.05 6.29
C ALA A 731 -8.85 12.06 5.22
N VAL A 732 -9.41 12.58 4.13
CA VAL A 732 -9.71 11.78 2.92
C VAL A 732 -8.42 11.17 2.36
N GLY A 733 -7.31 11.92 2.37
CA GLY A 733 -5.97 11.40 2.13
C GLY A 733 -5.63 11.20 0.65
N ASN A 734 -6.59 10.72 -0.15
CA ASN A 734 -6.54 10.55 -1.61
C ASN A 734 -7.45 11.55 -2.38
N SER A 735 -7.91 12.62 -1.73
CA SER A 735 -8.57 13.74 -2.43
C SER A 735 -7.55 14.46 -3.31
N ALA A 736 -7.83 14.57 -4.61
CA ALA A 736 -6.97 15.32 -5.53
C ALA A 736 -7.21 16.82 -5.43
N MET A 737 -8.46 17.24 -5.15
CA MET A 737 -8.85 18.63 -5.01
C MET A 737 -10.03 18.77 -4.04
N THR A 738 -9.88 19.64 -3.05
CA THR A 738 -10.91 20.01 -2.08
C THR A 738 -11.15 21.52 -2.16
N LEU A 739 -12.41 21.92 -2.25
CA LEU A 739 -12.81 23.32 -2.38
C LEU A 739 -14.00 23.65 -1.49
N PRO A 740 -13.86 24.59 -0.54
CA PRO A 740 -15.00 25.13 0.19
C PRO A 740 -15.95 25.89 -0.74
N THR A 741 -17.23 25.60 -0.56
CA THR A 741 -18.35 26.17 -1.30
C THR A 741 -19.36 26.79 -0.33
N THR A 742 -20.20 27.66 -0.87
CA THR A 742 -21.37 28.20 -0.17
C THR A 742 -22.61 28.00 -1.01
N LYS A 743 -23.77 27.82 -0.36
CA LYS A 743 -25.07 27.72 -1.04
C LYS A 743 -25.59 29.11 -1.37
N ARG A 744 -26.12 29.30 -2.57
CA ARG A 744 -26.69 30.59 -2.99
C ARG A 744 -27.68 30.47 -4.13
N GLU A 745 -28.50 31.50 -4.26
CA GLU A 745 -29.18 31.78 -5.53
C GLU A 745 -28.16 32.18 -6.60
N LYS A 746 -28.41 31.70 -7.83
CA LYS A 746 -27.67 32.02 -9.07
C LYS A 746 -26.15 31.96 -8.88
N PRO A 747 -25.58 30.78 -8.56
CA PRO A 747 -24.15 30.60 -8.35
C PRO A 747 -23.33 30.95 -9.60
N TYR A 748 -22.15 31.52 -9.41
CA TYR A 748 -21.27 31.93 -10.51
C TYR A 748 -20.61 30.72 -11.19
N ALA A 749 -20.07 29.79 -10.40
CA ALA A 749 -19.43 28.57 -10.88
C ALA A 749 -19.95 27.32 -10.12
N PRO A 750 -21.17 26.85 -10.43
CA PRO A 750 -21.76 25.68 -9.79
C PRO A 750 -21.01 24.40 -10.10
N LEU A 751 -20.75 23.63 -9.04
CA LEU A 751 -20.33 22.23 -9.15
C LEU A 751 -21.47 21.39 -9.72
N ILE A 752 -21.13 20.53 -10.67
CA ILE A 752 -22.02 19.53 -11.23
C ILE A 752 -21.69 18.20 -10.57
N ARG A 753 -22.73 17.51 -10.11
CA ARG A 753 -22.62 16.26 -9.36
C ARG A 753 -23.41 15.15 -10.05
N ASP A 754 -22.92 13.91 -9.95
CA ASP A 754 -23.66 12.73 -10.40
C ASP A 754 -24.83 12.37 -9.45
N SER A 755 -25.56 11.29 -9.75
CA SER A 755 -26.63 10.77 -8.88
C SER A 755 -26.15 10.28 -7.50
N ASN A 756 -24.84 10.16 -7.29
CA ASN A 756 -24.19 9.78 -6.04
C ASN A 756 -23.54 11.00 -5.33
N ASN A 757 -23.92 12.22 -5.72
CA ASN A 757 -23.36 13.50 -5.28
C ASN A 757 -21.86 13.73 -5.60
N ARG A 758 -21.18 12.85 -6.34
CA ARG A 758 -19.76 13.01 -6.70
C ARG A 758 -19.59 14.18 -7.66
N VAL A 759 -18.63 15.06 -7.39
CA VAL A 759 -18.31 16.18 -8.29
C VAL A 759 -17.75 15.61 -9.61
N ILE A 760 -18.44 15.87 -10.72
CA ILE A 760 -18.06 15.43 -12.07
C ILE A 760 -17.62 16.58 -12.98
N ASP A 761 -18.06 17.81 -12.69
CA ASP A 761 -17.71 19.01 -13.45
C ASP A 761 -17.90 20.28 -12.58
N SER A 762 -17.50 21.43 -13.10
CA SER A 762 -17.92 22.76 -12.63
C SER A 762 -18.19 23.64 -13.85
N LEU A 763 -19.39 24.24 -13.95
CA LEU A 763 -19.78 25.07 -15.09
C LEU A 763 -19.44 26.53 -14.83
N GLU A 764 -18.88 27.22 -15.83
CA GLU A 764 -18.76 28.68 -15.78
C GLU A 764 -19.97 29.32 -16.46
N THR A 765 -20.98 29.69 -15.66
CA THR A 765 -22.29 30.19 -16.14
C THR A 765 -22.19 31.40 -17.09
N HIS A 766 -21.15 32.22 -16.93
CA HIS A 766 -20.90 33.40 -17.78
C HIS A 766 -20.06 33.11 -19.04
N LEU A 767 -19.69 31.85 -19.30
CA LEU A 767 -18.68 31.48 -20.29
C LEU A 767 -19.13 30.37 -21.26
N GLU A 768 -20.00 29.46 -20.82
CA GLU A 768 -20.36 28.26 -21.59
C GLU A 768 -21.77 28.32 -22.20
N SER A 769 -22.42 29.50 -22.20
CA SER A 769 -23.82 29.70 -22.66
C SER A 769 -24.84 28.76 -22.03
N ALA A 770 -24.51 28.17 -20.88
CA ALA A 770 -25.33 27.22 -20.15
C ALA A 770 -26.46 27.92 -19.38
N ASN A 771 -27.60 27.24 -19.23
CA ASN A 771 -28.70 27.73 -18.39
C ASN A 771 -28.21 27.94 -16.95
N THR A 772 -28.32 29.17 -16.44
CA THR A 772 -28.05 29.46 -15.03
C THR A 772 -29.02 28.67 -14.15
N VAL A 773 -28.49 27.84 -13.26
CA VAL A 773 -29.30 27.21 -12.21
C VAL A 773 -29.76 28.28 -11.22
N ASP A 774 -31.03 28.26 -10.83
CA ASP A 774 -31.58 29.27 -9.90
C ASP A 774 -30.98 29.18 -8.50
N TYR A 775 -30.56 27.98 -8.07
CA TYR A 775 -29.96 27.72 -6.77
C TYR A 775 -28.89 26.61 -6.87
N GLY A 776 -27.78 26.76 -6.15
CA GLY A 776 -26.71 25.78 -6.11
C GLY A 776 -25.54 26.20 -5.21
N GLU A 777 -24.43 25.48 -5.35
CA GLU A 777 -23.16 25.80 -4.68
C GLU A 777 -22.31 26.76 -5.51
N ASP A 778 -21.45 27.55 -4.88
CA ASP A 778 -20.45 28.39 -5.54
C ASP A 778 -19.15 28.33 -4.72
N ASN A 779 -18.00 28.24 -5.38
CA ASN A 779 -16.72 28.14 -4.68
C ASN A 779 -16.31 29.47 -4.06
N ILE A 780 -15.64 29.43 -2.91
CA ILE A 780 -15.10 30.63 -2.25
C ILE A 780 -13.62 30.86 -2.57
N GLY A 781 -13.15 30.52 -3.77
CA GLY A 781 -11.82 30.93 -4.25
C GLY A 781 -10.60 30.43 -3.46
N VAL A 782 -10.81 29.38 -2.65
CA VAL A 782 -9.79 28.62 -1.92
C VAL A 782 -9.80 27.19 -2.48
N PHE A 783 -8.62 26.62 -2.75
CA PHE A 783 -8.51 25.29 -3.35
C PHE A 783 -7.33 24.53 -2.73
N CYS A 784 -7.58 23.41 -2.06
CA CYS A 784 -6.54 22.53 -1.52
C CYS A 784 -6.33 21.36 -2.49
N LEU A 785 -5.10 21.13 -2.95
CA LEU A 785 -4.73 20.03 -3.85
C LEU A 785 -3.45 19.36 -3.35
N THR A 786 -3.21 18.09 -3.71
CA THR A 786 -1.86 17.54 -3.57
C THR A 786 -0.95 18.18 -4.63
N ASN A 787 0.34 18.38 -4.35
CA ASN A 787 1.26 18.95 -5.33
C ASN A 787 1.31 18.13 -6.64
N ASN A 788 1.24 16.80 -6.51
CA ASN A 788 1.24 15.87 -7.64
C ASN A 788 -0.04 16.00 -8.48
N ASP A 789 -1.22 16.03 -7.86
CA ASP A 789 -2.48 16.16 -8.59
C ASP A 789 -2.66 17.56 -9.19
N LEU A 790 -2.12 18.60 -8.56
CA LEU A 790 -2.08 19.96 -9.10
C LEU A 790 -1.38 20.01 -10.45
N PHE A 791 -0.15 19.50 -10.54
CA PHE A 791 0.59 19.52 -11.81
C PHE A 791 0.15 18.44 -12.79
N TYR A 792 -0.33 17.28 -12.33
CA TYR A 792 -0.95 16.29 -13.21
C TYR A 792 -2.19 16.87 -13.95
N GLY A 793 -3.11 17.49 -13.21
CA GLY A 793 -4.31 18.08 -13.81
C GLY A 793 -4.00 19.32 -14.65
N LEU A 794 -3.07 20.18 -14.21
CA LEU A 794 -2.66 21.34 -15.00
C LEU A 794 -1.89 20.93 -16.28
N ASP A 795 -1.00 19.94 -16.23
CA ASP A 795 -0.27 19.45 -17.42
C ASP A 795 -1.24 18.90 -18.47
N LEU A 796 -2.24 18.14 -18.05
CA LEU A 796 -3.31 17.65 -18.93
C LEU A 796 -4.15 18.78 -19.51
N ALA A 797 -4.60 19.73 -18.68
CA ALA A 797 -5.41 20.86 -19.12
C ALA A 797 -4.65 21.79 -20.06
N HIS A 798 -3.39 22.08 -19.75
CA HIS A 798 -2.46 22.88 -20.55
C HIS A 798 -2.17 22.20 -21.89
N THR A 799 -1.72 20.94 -21.89
CA THR A 799 -1.37 20.20 -23.12
C THR A 799 -2.58 20.01 -24.04
N LYS A 800 -3.78 19.81 -23.48
CA LYS A 800 -5.02 19.65 -24.26
C LYS A 800 -5.50 20.97 -24.87
N ALA A 801 -5.27 22.10 -24.20
CA ALA A 801 -5.76 23.40 -24.64
C ALA A 801 -4.75 24.18 -25.47
N LEU A 802 -3.45 24.11 -25.20
CA LEU A 802 -2.45 24.96 -25.86
C LEU A 802 -2.25 24.58 -27.33
N ASP A 803 -2.27 25.56 -28.23
CA ASP A 803 -1.73 25.41 -29.57
C ASP A 803 -0.20 25.53 -29.53
N PRO A 804 0.58 24.51 -29.95
CA PRO A 804 2.04 24.54 -29.89
C PRO A 804 2.67 25.44 -30.97
N ILE A 805 1.91 25.90 -31.96
CA ILE A 805 2.36 26.79 -33.05
C ILE A 805 2.09 28.25 -32.67
N THR A 806 0.90 28.59 -32.16
CA THR A 806 0.56 29.98 -31.79
C THR A 806 0.90 30.32 -30.33
N GLY A 807 1.01 29.33 -29.45
CA GLY A 807 1.20 29.53 -28.01
C GLY A 807 -0.04 30.06 -27.28
N GLU A 808 -1.22 29.99 -27.90
CA GLU A 808 -2.51 30.40 -27.34
C GLU A 808 -3.36 29.20 -26.92
N TYR A 809 -4.22 29.36 -25.91
CA TYR A 809 -5.12 28.28 -25.49
C TYR A 809 -6.39 28.23 -26.34
N LYS A 810 -6.72 27.06 -26.90
CA LYS A 810 -7.95 26.75 -27.66
C LYS A 810 -9.19 26.62 -26.75
N THR A 811 -9.38 27.58 -25.86
CA THR A 811 -10.59 27.75 -25.05
C THR A 811 -11.42 28.92 -25.60
N PRO A 812 -12.71 29.06 -25.24
CA PRO A 812 -13.56 30.15 -25.75
C PRO A 812 -13.05 31.58 -25.50
N LYS A 813 -12.02 31.77 -24.66
CA LYS A 813 -11.41 33.07 -24.36
C LYS A 813 -9.90 33.18 -24.62
N GLY A 814 -9.23 32.14 -25.11
CA GLY A 814 -7.76 32.16 -25.24
C GLY A 814 -7.00 31.92 -23.92
N GLU A 815 -7.71 31.55 -22.85
CA GLU A 815 -7.21 31.48 -21.47
C GLU A 815 -7.34 30.08 -20.85
N LEU A 816 -6.38 29.67 -20.03
CA LEU A 816 -6.44 28.44 -19.22
C LEU A 816 -7.20 28.72 -17.91
N GLY A 817 -8.33 28.05 -17.71
CA GLY A 817 -9.25 28.32 -16.59
C GLY A 817 -8.86 27.61 -15.30
N PHE A 818 -9.07 28.27 -14.15
CA PHE A 818 -8.99 27.67 -12.82
C PHE A 818 -10.01 28.35 -11.90
N PRO A 819 -10.79 27.60 -11.09
CA PRO A 819 -10.66 26.16 -10.82
C PRO A 819 -11.39 25.24 -11.81
N ASN A 820 -12.28 25.77 -12.65
CA ASN A 820 -13.35 24.96 -13.25
C ASN A 820 -12.85 23.91 -14.26
N GLN A 821 -11.91 24.30 -15.12
CA GLN A 821 -11.22 23.36 -16.01
C GLN A 821 -10.36 22.34 -15.23
N MET A 822 -9.85 22.69 -14.04
CA MET A 822 -9.11 21.77 -13.18
C MET A 822 -10.03 20.71 -12.55
N VAL A 823 -11.18 21.13 -12.01
CA VAL A 823 -12.24 20.23 -11.49
C VAL A 823 -12.66 19.23 -12.57
N ARG A 824 -13.03 19.74 -13.76
CA ARG A 824 -13.41 18.94 -14.93
C ARG A 824 -12.32 17.96 -15.34
N THR A 825 -11.06 18.42 -15.39
CA THR A 825 -9.93 17.57 -15.79
C THR A 825 -9.70 16.45 -14.77
N LEU A 826 -9.57 16.78 -13.48
CA LEU A 826 -9.38 15.79 -12.41
C LEU A 826 -10.53 14.77 -12.36
N ALA A 827 -11.78 15.23 -12.34
CA ALA A 827 -12.94 14.35 -12.30
C ALA A 827 -13.02 13.42 -13.52
N SER A 828 -12.67 13.91 -14.72
CA SER A 828 -12.60 13.07 -15.93
C SER A 828 -11.53 11.96 -15.87
N GLN A 829 -10.52 12.11 -15.00
CA GLN A 829 -9.50 11.09 -14.74
C GLN A 829 -9.86 10.17 -13.56
N GLY A 830 -11.11 10.22 -13.06
CA GLY A 830 -11.57 9.43 -11.92
C GLY A 830 -10.97 9.87 -10.58
N LYS A 831 -10.36 11.06 -10.50
CA LYS A 831 -9.78 11.61 -9.27
C LYS A 831 -10.89 12.13 -8.36
N ILE A 832 -10.70 11.98 -7.05
CA ILE A 832 -11.66 12.46 -6.05
C ILE A 832 -11.60 13.98 -5.95
N VAL A 833 -12.72 14.63 -6.22
CA VAL A 833 -12.92 16.07 -6.00
C VAL A 833 -14.02 16.27 -4.95
N LEU A 834 -13.77 17.14 -3.96
CA LEU A 834 -14.67 17.43 -2.84
C LEU A 834 -15.12 18.89 -2.87
N GLY A 835 -16.44 19.11 -2.90
CA GLY A 835 -17.04 20.44 -2.68
C GLY A 835 -17.67 20.51 -1.29
N LEU A 836 -17.17 21.39 -0.43
CA LEU A 836 -17.53 21.46 1.00
C LEU A 836 -18.46 22.66 1.27
N ALA A 837 -19.78 22.42 1.37
CA ALA A 837 -20.81 23.47 1.48
C ALA A 837 -20.92 24.14 2.87
N MET A 838 -19.77 24.54 3.44
CA MET A 838 -19.60 25.04 4.81
C MET A 838 -19.32 26.54 4.91
N ALA A 839 -19.00 27.20 3.79
CA ALA A 839 -18.61 28.61 3.84
C ALA A 839 -19.83 29.52 4.02
N ASP A 840 -19.66 30.58 4.80
CA ASP A 840 -20.66 31.64 4.89
C ASP A 840 -20.80 32.33 3.51
N PRO A 841 -22.01 32.64 3.02
CA PRO A 841 -22.21 33.31 1.73
C PRO A 841 -21.39 34.60 1.55
N ARG A 842 -21.04 35.28 2.64
CA ARG A 842 -20.17 36.47 2.66
C ARG A 842 -18.73 36.14 2.21
N GLU A 843 -18.22 34.93 2.45
CA GLU A 843 -16.86 34.51 2.05
C GLU A 843 -16.68 34.42 0.52
N ALA A 844 -17.76 34.18 -0.24
CA ALA A 844 -17.75 34.22 -1.71
C ALA A 844 -17.61 35.65 -2.28
N LYS A 845 -17.63 36.69 -1.44
CA LYS A 845 -17.46 38.08 -1.86
C LYS A 845 -15.97 38.38 -2.09
N GLY A 846 -15.60 38.50 -3.35
CA GLY A 846 -14.35 39.12 -3.78
C GLY A 846 -14.59 40.51 -4.41
N ILE A 847 -13.51 41.26 -4.62
CA ILE A 847 -13.56 42.61 -5.21
C ILE A 847 -13.85 42.50 -6.72
N LYS A 848 -15.04 42.94 -7.16
CA LYS A 848 -15.43 43.03 -8.59
C LYS A 848 -15.57 44.47 -9.05
N VAL A 849 -16.12 45.36 -8.22
CA VAL A 849 -16.33 46.81 -8.47
C VAL A 849 -16.04 47.64 -7.22
N ALA A 850 -15.89 48.97 -7.35
CA ALA A 850 -15.59 49.86 -6.22
C ALA A 850 -16.60 49.78 -5.05
N ALA A 851 -17.89 49.59 -5.35
CA ALA A 851 -18.94 49.45 -4.33
C ALA A 851 -18.78 48.20 -3.43
N ASP A 852 -18.01 47.20 -3.84
CA ASP A 852 -17.77 46.00 -3.04
C ASP A 852 -16.95 46.27 -1.77
N ILE A 853 -16.17 47.37 -1.74
CA ILE A 853 -15.32 47.75 -0.60
C ILE A 853 -16.18 47.94 0.66
N ALA A 854 -17.20 48.81 0.59
CA ALA A 854 -18.07 49.11 1.73
C ALA A 854 -18.87 47.88 2.21
N VAL A 855 -19.22 46.97 1.29
CA VAL A 855 -19.89 45.70 1.60
C VAL A 855 -18.94 44.75 2.35
N LEU A 856 -17.70 44.62 1.87
CA LEU A 856 -16.67 43.79 2.51
C LEU A 856 -16.28 44.34 3.89
N GLU A 857 -16.19 45.66 4.05
CA GLU A 857 -16.00 46.28 5.37
C GLU A 857 -17.19 46.07 6.31
N GLY A 858 -18.41 45.92 5.79
CA GLY A 858 -19.56 45.43 6.55
C GLY A 858 -19.30 44.04 7.08
N TYR A 859 -19.09 43.07 6.17
CA TYR A 859 -18.93 41.67 6.52
C TYR A 859 -17.78 41.41 7.52
N LEU A 860 -16.65 42.11 7.38
CA LEU A 860 -15.55 41.99 8.35
C LEU A 860 -15.95 42.48 9.76
N ARG A 861 -16.69 43.59 9.87
CA ARG A 861 -17.20 44.08 11.17
C ARG A 861 -18.23 43.13 11.78
N ASP A 862 -19.04 42.49 10.96
CA ASP A 862 -20.04 41.51 11.42
C ASP A 862 -19.31 40.27 11.95
N PHE A 863 -18.32 39.75 11.21
CA PHE A 863 -17.47 38.64 11.65
C PHE A 863 -16.71 38.93 12.96
N ASP A 864 -16.14 40.14 13.12
CA ASP A 864 -15.46 40.56 14.34
C ASP A 864 -16.38 40.58 15.58
N ARG A 865 -17.71 40.68 15.37
CA ARG A 865 -18.73 40.61 16.43
C ARG A 865 -19.32 39.22 16.64
N GLY A 866 -19.05 38.28 15.74
CA GLY A 866 -19.71 36.96 15.71
C GLY A 866 -21.14 37.00 15.18
N GLU A 867 -21.49 37.98 14.33
CA GLU A 867 -22.82 38.19 13.71
C GLU A 867 -22.96 37.48 12.35
#